data_AF-A0A8C3PAT7-F1
#
_entry.id   AF-A0A8C3PAT7-F1
#
_cell.length_a   1.000
_cell.length_b   1.000
_cell.length_c   1.000
_cell.angle_alpha   90.00
_cell.angle_beta   90.00
_cell.angle_gamma   90.00
#
_symmetry.space_group_name_H-M   'P 1'
#
loop_
_entity.id
_entity.type
_entity.pdbx_description
1 polymer ?
#
loop_
_entity_poly.entity_id
_entity_poly.type
_entity_poly.pdbx_seq_one_letter_code
_entity_poly.pdbx_strand_id
1 'polypeptide(L)'
;MASPAEPASPVQSTEDEGTDSVSELNSSPVNNLEAKSPESALKRMLSFRRSKRSPAKDKASEDSGTLRRNKGFILKGFKQNEEGSSAKNMTDTSVDKSGENTGAEPILSVMEINELIQKKQLLEAFASIRCLEKEVITEKEAKKYEDNPTEYARKAKDVDLLCNSVANSIRSIVEETLDQCDIDESLLTSMVTVISKEEKVHADVQSPSSSESDGVGRPRKWRDVWKEAVRGSAEKRVRNVPISLKEDNDSWLAIHLGFLRKCVIEDLLKIKQSLQKCYPDDYKVCGRYVESFHGAISSHLQNLLQRPLEFNELYALLDWVVNTYYSKTLLGHPDLQAEVKTENLPQLLPSETWDKLKKDYKDSLAEKIKHYLDNILKLETRKKWKEEKQPETSQTEYDSSLSLDIQTFIGQHKNESGKILGSLETATLEISIRELREFIPRFRKAFVEWYKEREDLLFVPYLVAYVNSFRDLMRGLQTTFNADTTELENVLTDVTMSFRKDVLDKLKQKTQPLFKKILTNAWMLNSEILDSVMSATVQFCQHLKHLEQPVNKDFLGDAHKYVVREYITQAIKPRKRMKRAKREKVGKKMKEEATVIHKHFKELGSDVDWLNSAIHYIANIISEKNRCKIKEYIEEICQAYPDVRKEHIEAVLTCRGLDRNKKKSIIQKIDKLQENAESAADRTLFADIDTPTLVTCF
;
A
#
# COMPACT_ATOMS: atom_id res chain seq x y z
N MET A 1 21.59 -64.58 -7.90
CA MET A 1 22.63 -65.60 -8.16
C MET A 1 23.76 -64.94 -8.94
N ALA A 2 24.95 -65.53 -8.93
CA ALA A 2 26.23 -64.82 -9.09
C ALA A 2 26.63 -64.39 -10.52
N SER A 3 27.51 -63.39 -10.59
CA SER A 3 28.42 -63.05 -11.70
C SER A 3 29.44 -64.19 -11.98
N PRO A 4 30.27 -64.12 -13.05
CA PRO A 4 31.56 -63.40 -13.04
C PRO A 4 31.93 -62.76 -14.42
N ALA A 5 33.08 -62.09 -14.67
CA ALA A 5 34.02 -61.31 -13.85
C ALA A 5 34.91 -60.43 -14.80
N GLU A 6 35.71 -59.56 -14.17
CA GLU A 6 36.66 -58.56 -14.68
C GLU A 6 37.92 -59.15 -15.38
N PRO A 7 38.89 -58.35 -15.91
CA PRO A 7 39.96 -57.83 -15.03
C PRO A 7 40.67 -56.48 -15.38
N ALA A 8 41.00 -55.75 -14.30
CA ALA A 8 42.32 -55.15 -13.95
C ALA A 8 42.95 -53.91 -14.66
N SER A 9 43.40 -52.97 -13.82
CA SER A 9 44.31 -51.81 -14.07
C SER A 9 45.80 -52.16 -13.89
N PRO A 10 46.74 -51.19 -14.06
CA PRO A 10 47.53 -50.69 -12.89
C PRO A 10 47.92 -49.16 -12.95
N VAL A 11 47.87 -48.36 -11.85
CA VAL A 11 48.95 -47.99 -10.83
C VAL A 11 50.01 -47.00 -11.40
N GLN A 12 50.50 -45.88 -10.76
CA GLN A 12 50.54 -45.36 -9.37
C GLN A 12 50.78 -43.81 -9.27
N SER A 13 50.67 -43.21 -8.05
CA SER A 13 51.46 -42.07 -7.44
C SER A 13 51.47 -40.64 -8.06
N THR A 14 51.57 -39.52 -7.32
CA THR A 14 51.69 -39.20 -5.86
C THR A 14 51.32 -37.71 -5.60
N GLU A 15 50.93 -37.37 -4.35
CA GLU A 15 51.19 -36.15 -3.52
C GLU A 15 51.24 -34.74 -4.18
N ASP A 16 50.81 -33.63 -3.56
CA ASP A 16 50.87 -33.28 -2.13
C ASP A 16 49.86 -32.16 -1.71
N GLU A 17 49.93 -31.77 -0.42
CA GLU A 17 49.24 -30.72 0.35
C GLU A 17 49.04 -29.33 -0.34
N GLY A 18 48.12 -28.47 0.13
CA GLY A 18 47.50 -28.48 1.47
C GLY A 18 46.29 -27.56 1.70
N THR A 19 45.92 -27.50 2.98
CA THR A 19 44.71 -26.91 3.54
C THR A 19 44.81 -25.40 3.78
N ASP A 20 43.68 -24.69 3.72
CA ASP A 20 43.17 -24.00 4.92
C ASP A 20 41.71 -23.56 4.78
N SER A 21 40.91 -23.82 5.81
CA SER A 21 39.51 -23.38 5.92
C SER A 21 39.10 -23.41 7.39
N VAL A 22 39.02 -22.23 8.03
CA VAL A 22 38.66 -22.08 9.44
C VAL A 22 37.62 -20.96 9.61
N SER A 23 36.39 -21.40 9.88
CA SER A 23 35.29 -20.79 10.65
C SER A 23 35.20 -19.28 10.90
N GLU A 24 34.04 -18.75 10.53
CA GLU A 24 33.10 -17.99 11.38
C GLU A 24 33.63 -17.31 12.67
N LEU A 25 33.49 -15.97 12.73
CA LEU A 25 33.20 -15.26 13.97
C LEU A 25 32.14 -14.17 13.77
N ASN A 26 31.26 -14.05 14.76
CA ASN A 26 30.11 -13.14 14.78
C ASN A 26 30.50 -11.65 14.79
N SER A 27 29.72 -10.81 14.11
CA SER A 27 29.26 -9.53 14.70
C SER A 27 28.16 -8.86 13.85
N SER A 28 27.09 -8.42 14.51
CA SER A 28 26.08 -7.52 13.95
C SER A 28 26.43 -6.07 14.26
N PRO A 29 26.00 -5.11 13.42
CA PRO A 29 25.64 -3.80 13.95
C PRO A 29 24.27 -3.31 13.45
N VAL A 30 23.33 -3.28 14.38
CA VAL A 30 22.40 -2.17 14.70
C VAL A 30 22.16 -1.09 13.63
N ASN A 31 20.90 -1.04 13.17
CA ASN A 31 20.07 0.14 12.85
C ASN A 31 20.76 1.44 12.37
N ASN A 32 20.56 1.75 11.09
CA ASN A 32 20.32 3.11 10.60
C ASN A 32 19.31 3.06 9.43
N LEU A 33 18.02 2.96 9.76
CA LEU A 33 16.93 3.09 8.79
C LEU A 33 16.32 4.48 8.90
N GLU A 34 16.89 5.42 8.15
CA GLU A 34 16.18 6.65 7.77
C GLU A 34 14.87 6.28 7.06
N ALA A 35 13.76 6.86 7.48
CA ALA A 35 12.48 6.74 6.79
C ALA A 35 12.58 7.40 5.40
N LYS A 36 12.77 6.59 4.36
CA LYS A 36 12.92 7.06 2.97
C LYS A 36 11.55 7.18 2.33
N SER A 37 11.11 8.43 2.11
CA SER A 37 9.82 8.77 1.48
C SER A 37 9.58 7.98 0.19
N PRO A 38 8.34 7.48 -0.06
CA PRO A 38 8.01 6.69 -1.25
C PRO A 38 8.23 7.45 -2.58
N GLU A 39 8.30 8.78 -2.59
CA GLU A 39 8.77 9.53 -3.78
C GLU A 39 10.18 9.15 -4.22
N SER A 40 11.06 8.79 -3.27
CA SER A 40 12.42 8.37 -3.56
C SER A 40 12.47 7.04 -4.32
N ALA A 41 11.50 6.15 -4.09
CA ALA A 41 11.36 4.90 -4.84
C ALA A 41 10.94 5.17 -6.29
N LEU A 42 9.94 6.04 -6.51
CA LEU A 42 9.57 6.52 -7.86
C LEU A 42 10.75 7.16 -8.60
N LYS A 43 11.51 8.04 -7.93
CA LYS A 43 12.73 8.67 -8.48
C LYS A 43 13.83 7.62 -8.78
N ARG A 44 13.97 6.57 -7.96
CA ARG A 44 14.96 5.49 -8.16
C ARG A 44 14.56 4.50 -9.27
N MET A 45 13.29 4.13 -9.39
CA MET A 45 12.76 3.37 -10.54
C MET A 45 12.94 4.15 -11.85
N LEU A 46 12.69 5.47 -11.83
CA LEU A 46 12.98 6.36 -12.97
C LEU A 46 14.48 6.45 -13.31
N SER A 47 15.39 6.28 -12.34
CA SER A 47 16.84 6.18 -12.62
C SER A 47 17.26 4.84 -13.20
N PHE A 48 16.67 3.72 -12.77
CA PHE A 48 16.90 2.41 -13.39
C PHE A 48 16.43 2.41 -14.87
N ARG A 49 15.29 3.04 -15.19
CA ARG A 49 14.82 3.26 -16.58
C ARG A 49 15.72 4.16 -17.44
N ARG A 50 16.77 4.80 -16.89
CA ARG A 50 17.81 5.53 -17.64
C ARG A 50 19.11 4.75 -17.82
N SER A 51 19.32 3.66 -17.08
CA SER A 51 20.61 2.97 -16.99
C SER A 51 20.80 1.80 -17.97
N LYS A 52 20.51 2.03 -19.25
CA LYS A 52 20.99 1.20 -20.39
C LYS A 52 21.44 2.09 -21.55
N ARG A 53 22.40 2.99 -21.28
CA ARG A 53 23.14 3.70 -22.31
C ARG A 53 24.57 3.90 -21.83
N SER A 54 25.52 3.24 -22.50
CA SER A 54 26.94 3.42 -22.26
C SER A 54 27.37 4.83 -22.69
N PRO A 55 28.15 5.56 -21.87
CA PRO A 55 28.87 6.73 -22.33
C PRO A 55 30.23 6.31 -22.91
N ALA A 56 30.55 6.84 -24.09
CA ALA A 56 31.92 6.83 -24.58
C ALA A 56 32.79 7.80 -23.75
N LYS A 57 34.11 7.60 -23.80
CA LYS A 57 35.12 8.48 -23.18
C LYS A 57 34.98 9.91 -23.69
N ASP A 58 35.21 10.88 -22.81
CA ASP A 58 36.09 12.01 -23.10
C ASP A 58 36.76 12.54 -21.81
N LYS A 59 37.84 13.32 -21.96
CA LYS A 59 38.83 13.66 -20.91
C LYS A 59 38.80 15.13 -20.48
N ALA A 60 39.30 15.35 -19.26
CA ALA A 60 39.81 16.62 -18.69
C ALA A 60 38.76 17.73 -18.41
N SER A 61 38.99 18.67 -17.49
CA SER A 61 40.23 19.03 -16.76
C SER A 61 39.99 19.37 -15.28
N GLU A 62 41.06 19.42 -14.51
CA GLU A 62 41.09 19.97 -13.14
C GLU A 62 40.88 21.49 -13.14
N ASP A 63 40.35 22.04 -12.04
CA ASP A 63 41.00 23.18 -11.39
C ASP A 63 40.65 23.23 -9.88
N SER A 64 41.43 24.02 -9.13
CA SER A 64 41.58 24.01 -7.69
C SER A 64 40.93 25.22 -6.99
N GLY A 65 40.61 25.09 -5.70
CA GLY A 65 40.04 26.20 -4.90
C GLY A 65 39.91 25.88 -3.42
N THR A 66 40.62 26.63 -2.56
CA THR A 66 40.90 26.29 -1.15
C THR A 66 40.14 27.19 -0.14
N LEU A 67 40.13 26.77 1.14
CA LEU A 67 39.61 27.47 2.34
C LEU A 67 38.05 27.56 2.42
N ARG A 68 37.42 27.64 3.61
CA ARG A 68 37.91 28.04 4.95
C ARG A 68 37.19 27.29 6.08
N ARG A 69 37.92 26.97 7.16
CA ARG A 69 37.43 26.34 8.40
C ARG A 69 37.30 27.40 9.49
N ASN A 70 36.16 27.50 10.18
CA ASN A 70 35.99 28.37 11.35
C ASN A 70 35.63 27.56 12.61
N LYS A 71 36.18 27.99 13.75
CA LYS A 71 35.96 27.42 15.09
C LYS A 71 35.22 28.43 15.97
N GLY A 72 34.41 27.92 16.89
CA GLY A 72 34.35 28.32 18.30
C GLY A 72 33.98 29.77 18.66
N PHE A 73 32.90 29.92 19.42
CA PHE A 73 32.68 31.10 20.28
C PHE A 73 32.92 30.72 21.74
N ILE A 74 33.79 31.49 22.41
CA ILE A 74 33.97 31.51 23.86
C ILE A 74 33.60 32.92 24.30
N LEU A 75 32.70 33.06 25.29
CA LEU A 75 32.37 34.35 25.88
C LEU A 75 33.12 34.54 27.21
N LYS A 76 33.75 35.71 27.37
CA LYS A 76 34.53 36.09 28.55
C LYS A 76 33.62 36.47 29.74
N GLY A 77 33.92 35.93 30.92
CA GLY A 77 33.56 36.56 32.20
C GLY A 77 34.66 37.53 32.67
N PHE A 78 34.26 38.64 33.30
CA PHE A 78 35.19 39.61 33.91
C PHE A 78 35.58 39.21 35.35
N LYS A 79 36.77 39.65 35.79
CA LYS A 79 37.27 39.51 37.17
C LYS A 79 36.91 40.72 38.03
N GLN A 80 36.73 40.49 39.34
CA GLN A 80 37.18 41.25 40.54
C GLN A 80 36.29 40.81 41.72
N ASN A 81 36.73 40.73 42.99
CA ASN A 81 38.07 40.72 43.58
C ASN A 81 37.99 39.97 44.93
N GLU A 82 39.10 39.45 45.43
CA GLU A 82 39.21 38.98 46.83
C GLU A 82 39.44 40.16 47.78
N GLU A 83 38.90 40.08 48.99
CA GLU A 83 39.56 40.59 50.20
C GLU A 83 38.95 39.86 51.43
N GLY A 84 39.79 39.48 52.40
CA GLY A 84 39.39 38.60 53.50
C GLY A 84 39.89 39.04 54.86
N SER A 85 39.22 38.59 55.92
CA SER A 85 39.62 38.67 57.33
C SER A 85 38.57 37.91 58.15
N SER A 86 38.81 37.21 59.25
CA SER A 86 39.98 36.70 59.97
C SER A 86 39.35 36.08 61.23
N ALA A 87 39.72 34.86 61.59
CA ALA A 87 39.09 34.16 62.71
C ALA A 87 39.62 34.69 64.06
N LYS A 88 38.73 34.77 65.07
CA LYS A 88 39.12 34.83 66.48
C LYS A 88 38.22 33.92 67.31
N ASN A 89 38.85 32.95 67.97
CA ASN A 89 38.25 32.16 69.03
C ASN A 89 38.32 32.94 70.35
N MET A 90 37.34 32.76 71.25
CA MET A 90 37.58 32.72 72.70
C MET A 90 36.41 32.09 73.48
N THR A 91 36.65 30.88 73.98
CA THR A 91 36.33 30.36 75.33
C THR A 91 35.00 30.71 76.02
N ASP A 92 34.21 29.66 76.26
CA ASP A 92 33.60 29.24 77.53
C ASP A 92 33.01 30.28 78.51
N THR A 93 31.74 30.09 78.86
CA THR A 93 31.34 29.74 80.24
C THR A 93 29.97 29.07 80.21
N SER A 94 29.88 27.84 80.71
CA SER A 94 28.61 27.18 81.02
C SER A 94 28.06 27.67 82.36
N VAL A 95 26.77 28.03 82.40
CA VAL A 95 26.00 28.12 83.64
C VAL A 95 24.66 27.45 83.40
N ASP A 96 24.48 26.26 83.98
CA ASP A 96 23.17 25.64 84.10
C ASP A 96 22.24 26.52 84.94
N LYS A 97 21.07 26.84 84.38
CA LYS A 97 19.85 27.00 85.17
C LYS A 97 18.76 26.15 84.57
N SER A 98 18.60 24.96 85.14
CA SER A 98 17.39 24.18 85.03
C SER A 98 16.18 25.03 85.48
N GLY A 99 15.15 25.04 84.64
CA GLY A 99 13.87 25.64 84.91
C GLY A 99 12.87 25.00 83.96
N GLU A 100 12.12 24.01 84.46
CA GLU A 100 10.97 23.49 83.74
C GLU A 100 10.03 24.65 83.44
N ASN A 101 9.73 24.88 82.17
CA ASN A 101 8.64 25.76 81.79
C ASN A 101 7.94 25.19 80.57
N THR A 102 6.70 24.75 80.78
CA THR A 102 5.79 24.27 79.75
C THR A 102 5.43 25.46 78.85
N GLY A 103 6.15 25.61 77.73
CA GLY A 103 5.96 26.71 76.78
C GLY A 103 5.27 26.24 75.50
N ALA A 104 4.06 26.74 75.24
CA ALA A 104 3.41 26.57 73.95
C ALA A 104 4.20 27.30 72.84
N GLU A 105 4.29 26.69 71.65
CA GLU A 105 4.85 27.36 70.48
C GLU A 105 4.03 28.63 70.15
N PRO A 106 4.68 29.77 69.82
CA PRO A 106 3.99 31.00 69.49
C PRO A 106 3.18 30.83 68.21
N ILE A 107 1.91 31.25 68.25
CA ILE A 107 1.00 31.19 67.10
C ILE A 107 1.47 32.21 66.05
N LEU A 108 2.03 31.72 64.94
CA LEU A 108 2.46 32.55 63.82
C LEU A 108 1.27 33.26 63.16
N SER A 109 1.50 34.46 62.64
CA SER A 109 0.49 35.19 61.88
C SER A 109 0.21 34.52 60.53
N VAL A 110 -1.00 34.76 59.99
CA VAL A 110 -1.41 34.27 58.66
C VAL A 110 -0.41 34.66 57.56
N MET A 111 0.25 35.82 57.70
CA MET A 111 1.25 36.30 56.74
C MET A 111 2.56 35.50 56.82
N GLU A 112 3.08 35.27 58.02
CA GLU A 112 4.30 34.47 58.25
C GLU A 112 4.12 33.01 57.80
N ILE A 113 2.94 32.43 58.06
CA ILE A 113 2.60 31.07 57.59
C ILE A 113 2.57 31.04 56.06
N ASN A 114 1.98 32.05 55.41
CA ASN A 114 2.00 32.12 53.96
C ASN A 114 3.43 32.28 53.40
N GLU A 115 4.32 33.03 54.07
CA GLU A 115 5.74 33.08 53.69
C GLU A 115 6.43 31.71 53.79
N LEU A 116 6.16 30.91 54.83
CA LEU A 116 6.70 29.54 54.94
C LEU A 116 6.23 28.66 53.77
N ILE A 117 4.98 28.82 53.32
CA ILE A 117 4.47 28.14 52.11
C ILE A 117 5.22 28.61 50.86
N GLN A 118 5.43 29.93 50.67
CA GLN A 118 6.19 30.45 49.53
C GLN A 118 7.65 29.97 49.53
N LYS A 119 8.26 29.79 50.71
CA LYS A 119 9.60 29.20 50.90
C LYS A 119 9.61 27.66 50.77
N LYS A 120 8.48 27.03 50.43
CA LYS A 120 8.26 25.58 50.35
C LYS A 120 8.54 24.81 51.66
N GLN A 121 8.55 25.49 52.83
CA GLN A 121 8.70 24.90 54.17
C GLN A 121 7.37 24.29 54.66
N LEU A 122 6.85 23.30 53.93
CA LEU A 122 5.47 22.83 54.09
C LEU A 122 5.17 22.17 55.44
N LEU A 123 6.17 21.58 56.10
CA LEU A 123 5.98 20.92 57.41
C LEU A 123 5.73 21.93 58.54
N GLU A 124 6.50 23.02 58.57
CA GLU A 124 6.37 24.12 59.53
C GLU A 124 5.07 24.90 59.29
N ALA A 125 4.79 25.21 58.01
CA ALA A 125 3.54 25.84 57.60
C ALA A 125 2.32 25.00 58.02
N PHE A 126 2.34 23.68 57.79
CA PHE A 126 1.21 22.81 58.17
C PHE A 126 1.02 22.70 59.69
N ALA A 127 2.09 22.64 60.47
CA ALA A 127 1.99 22.66 61.94
C ALA A 127 1.30 23.94 62.43
N SER A 128 1.71 25.09 61.89
CA SER A 128 1.16 26.41 62.23
C SER A 128 -0.32 26.56 61.80
N ILE A 129 -0.68 26.10 60.60
CA ILE A 129 -2.09 26.02 60.14
C ILE A 129 -2.91 25.15 61.10
N ARG A 130 -2.36 24.02 61.55
CA ARG A 130 -3.07 23.10 62.46
C ARG A 130 -3.26 23.69 63.85
N CYS A 131 -2.36 24.55 64.34
CA CYS A 131 -2.54 25.32 65.56
C CYS A 131 -3.68 26.35 65.40
N LEU A 132 -3.66 27.15 64.33
CA LEU A 132 -4.76 28.09 64.01
C LEU A 132 -6.11 27.37 63.85
N GLU A 133 -6.14 26.24 63.15
CA GLU A 133 -7.39 25.50 62.93
C GLU A 133 -7.95 24.93 64.24
N LYS A 134 -7.09 24.48 65.17
CA LYS A 134 -7.50 24.07 66.52
C LYS A 134 -7.98 25.25 67.38
N GLU A 135 -7.32 26.40 67.29
CA GLU A 135 -7.76 27.64 67.94
C GLU A 135 -9.18 28.02 67.46
N VAL A 136 -9.40 28.08 66.14
CA VAL A 136 -10.71 28.43 65.56
C VAL A 136 -11.80 27.41 65.93
N ILE A 137 -11.47 26.13 66.06
CA ILE A 137 -12.42 25.10 66.55
C ILE A 137 -12.72 25.30 68.04
N THR A 138 -11.71 25.42 68.89
CA THR A 138 -11.91 25.58 70.35
C THR A 138 -12.61 26.90 70.70
N GLU A 139 -12.34 27.99 69.99
CA GLU A 139 -13.07 29.26 70.13
C GLU A 139 -14.53 29.15 69.67
N LYS A 140 -14.83 28.33 68.64
CA LYS A 140 -16.21 28.03 68.21
C LYS A 140 -16.94 27.20 69.26
N GLU A 141 -16.32 26.14 69.76
CA GLU A 141 -16.87 25.28 70.82
C GLU A 141 -17.09 26.05 72.13
N ALA A 142 -16.20 27.00 72.45
CA ALA A 142 -16.33 27.92 73.58
C ALA A 142 -17.34 29.06 73.34
N LYS A 143 -18.11 29.05 72.23
CA LYS A 143 -19.16 30.04 71.90
C LYS A 143 -18.65 31.50 71.80
N LYS A 144 -17.35 31.72 71.63
CA LYS A 144 -16.69 33.05 71.62
C LYS A 144 -17.23 34.00 70.54
N TYR A 145 -17.89 33.45 69.52
CA TYR A 145 -18.37 34.16 68.34
C TYR A 145 -19.90 34.33 68.26
N GLU A 146 -20.66 34.03 69.32
CA GLU A 146 -22.13 34.23 69.34
C GLU A 146 -22.52 35.69 69.01
N ASP A 147 -21.73 36.66 69.48
CA ASP A 147 -21.96 38.10 69.20
C ASP A 147 -21.31 38.61 67.90
N ASN A 148 -20.41 37.84 67.26
CA ASN A 148 -19.67 38.27 66.07
C ASN A 148 -19.39 37.16 65.05
N PRO A 149 -20.42 36.66 64.32
CA PRO A 149 -20.24 35.60 63.32
C PRO A 149 -19.35 36.02 62.14
N THR A 150 -19.18 37.32 61.89
CA THR A 150 -18.34 37.83 60.78
C THR A 150 -16.85 37.63 61.05
N GLU A 151 -16.42 37.66 62.31
CA GLU A 151 -15.02 37.44 62.70
C GLU A 151 -14.63 35.96 62.61
N TYR A 152 -15.51 35.07 63.07
CA TYR A 152 -15.37 33.63 62.85
C TYR A 152 -15.25 33.30 61.35
N ALA A 153 -16.13 33.86 60.51
CA ALA A 153 -16.09 33.65 59.06
C ALA A 153 -14.79 34.17 58.41
N ARG A 154 -14.15 35.22 58.96
CA ARG A 154 -12.83 35.68 58.50
C ARG A 154 -11.74 34.68 58.90
N LYS A 155 -11.60 34.33 60.18
CA LYS A 155 -10.59 33.34 60.62
C LYS A 155 -10.74 31.99 59.89
N ALA A 156 -11.97 31.50 59.72
CA ALA A 156 -12.27 30.29 58.96
C ALA A 156 -11.82 30.37 57.50
N LYS A 157 -12.04 31.53 56.85
CA LYS A 157 -11.60 31.80 55.48
C LYS A 157 -10.07 31.94 55.38
N ASP A 158 -9.41 32.53 56.36
CA ASP A 158 -7.95 32.66 56.38
C ASP A 158 -7.28 31.28 56.48
N VAL A 159 -7.80 30.39 57.33
CA VAL A 159 -7.38 28.98 57.40
C VAL A 159 -7.63 28.27 56.06
N ASP A 160 -8.78 28.49 55.42
CA ASP A 160 -9.09 27.91 54.11
C ASP A 160 -8.11 28.38 53.02
N LEU A 161 -7.82 29.69 52.97
CA LEU A 161 -6.83 30.27 52.04
C LEU A 161 -5.43 29.68 52.26
N LEU A 162 -4.99 29.50 53.51
CA LEU A 162 -3.71 28.85 53.81
C LEU A 162 -3.70 27.38 53.37
N CYS A 163 -4.78 26.62 53.60
CA CYS A 163 -4.91 25.25 53.10
C CYS A 163 -4.88 25.17 51.57
N ASN A 164 -5.49 26.14 50.88
CA ASN A 164 -5.46 26.25 49.43
C ASN A 164 -4.07 26.64 48.92
N SER A 165 -3.33 27.51 49.63
CA SER A 165 -1.92 27.81 49.33
C SER A 165 -1.03 26.57 49.47
N VAL A 166 -1.22 25.75 50.51
CA VAL A 166 -0.51 24.45 50.63
C VAL A 166 -0.86 23.52 49.47
N ALA A 167 -2.15 23.38 49.12
CA ALA A 167 -2.58 22.56 47.99
C ALA A 167 -1.99 23.04 46.64
N ASN A 168 -1.87 24.35 46.44
CA ASN A 168 -1.21 24.93 45.27
C ASN A 168 0.30 24.68 45.26
N SER A 169 0.97 24.74 46.42
CA SER A 169 2.39 24.39 46.52
C SER A 169 2.63 22.89 46.27
N ILE A 170 1.76 22.00 46.75
CA ILE A 170 1.80 20.56 46.43
C ILE A 170 1.72 20.37 44.92
N ARG A 171 0.80 21.06 44.24
CA ARG A 171 0.67 21.00 42.77
C ARG A 171 1.94 21.48 42.06
N SER A 172 2.46 22.66 42.41
CA SER A 172 3.69 23.22 41.81
C SER A 172 4.89 22.28 41.96
N ILE A 173 5.10 21.71 43.16
CA ILE A 173 6.21 20.76 43.41
C ILE A 173 6.12 19.54 42.48
N VAL A 174 4.94 18.92 42.37
CA VAL A 174 4.73 17.74 41.51
C VAL A 174 4.86 18.07 40.02
N GLU A 175 4.35 19.23 39.58
CA GLU A 175 4.47 19.68 38.18
C GLU A 175 5.90 20.08 37.79
N GLU A 176 6.71 20.58 38.73
CA GLU A 176 8.12 20.95 38.52
C GLU A 176 9.07 19.73 38.57
N THR A 177 8.69 18.64 39.24
CA THR A 177 9.54 17.46 39.50
C THR A 177 10.14 16.81 38.24
N LEU A 178 9.40 16.80 37.13
CA LEU A 178 9.87 16.24 35.85
C LEU A 178 10.63 17.25 34.97
N ASP A 179 10.49 18.55 35.24
CA ASP A 179 11.18 19.61 34.49
C ASP A 179 12.58 19.92 35.04
N GLN A 180 12.83 19.63 36.31
CA GLN A 180 14.16 19.74 36.95
C GLN A 180 15.10 18.61 36.47
N CYS A 181 16.42 18.85 36.45
CA CYS A 181 17.40 17.79 36.16
C CYS A 181 17.44 16.77 37.31
N ASP A 182 17.75 17.25 38.51
CA ASP A 182 17.80 16.45 39.74
C ASP A 182 16.44 16.42 40.43
N ILE A 183 16.28 15.55 41.43
CA ILE A 183 15.07 15.45 42.25
C ILE A 183 15.41 15.93 43.66
N ASP A 184 14.67 16.92 44.15
CA ASP A 184 14.75 17.33 45.56
C ASP A 184 14.00 16.31 46.45
N GLU A 185 14.74 15.27 46.86
CA GLU A 185 14.24 14.20 47.74
C GLU A 185 13.73 14.78 49.08
N SER A 186 14.33 15.87 49.58
CA SER A 186 13.98 16.48 50.86
C SER A 186 12.64 17.20 50.81
N LEU A 187 12.38 17.94 49.74
CA LEU A 187 11.14 18.65 49.47
C LEU A 187 9.98 17.66 49.21
N LEU A 188 10.23 16.61 48.44
CA LEU A 188 9.22 15.58 48.19
C LEU A 188 8.89 14.77 49.45
N THR A 189 9.89 14.36 50.22
CA THR A 189 9.67 13.66 51.51
C THR A 189 8.88 14.55 52.48
N SER A 190 9.19 15.86 52.51
CA SER A 190 8.45 16.84 53.31
C SER A 190 6.98 16.95 52.85
N MET A 191 6.74 17.06 51.54
CA MET A 191 5.40 17.10 50.94
C MET A 191 4.58 15.85 51.27
N VAL A 192 5.15 14.65 51.07
CA VAL A 192 4.50 13.37 51.38
C VAL A 192 4.22 13.23 52.88
N THR A 193 5.11 13.72 53.73
CA THR A 193 4.91 13.74 55.18
C THR A 193 3.78 14.68 55.58
N VAL A 194 3.61 15.83 54.92
CA VAL A 194 2.47 16.75 55.13
C VAL A 194 1.15 16.08 54.75
N ILE A 195 1.06 15.46 53.57
CA ILE A 195 -0.13 14.71 53.14
C ILE A 195 -0.45 13.58 54.14
N SER A 196 0.56 12.79 54.53
CA SER A 196 0.40 11.69 55.48
C SER A 196 -0.02 12.15 56.89
N LYS A 197 0.37 13.37 57.31
CA LYS A 197 -0.10 13.97 58.57
C LYS A 197 -1.54 14.48 58.44
N GLU A 198 -1.95 15.05 57.31
CA GLU A 198 -3.34 15.43 57.04
C GLU A 198 -4.27 14.21 57.10
N GLU A 199 -3.93 13.13 56.38
CA GLU A 199 -4.73 11.90 56.37
C GLU A 199 -4.85 11.26 57.77
N LYS A 200 -3.78 11.28 58.57
CA LYS A 200 -3.82 10.81 59.97
C LYS A 200 -4.72 11.66 60.87
N VAL A 201 -4.69 12.98 60.73
CA VAL A 201 -5.53 13.89 61.53
C VAL A 201 -7.03 13.70 61.23
N HIS A 202 -7.37 13.25 60.02
CA HIS A 202 -8.76 13.03 59.61
C HIS A 202 -9.18 11.54 59.58
N ALA A 203 -8.33 10.61 60.02
CA ALA A 203 -8.61 9.17 60.01
C ALA A 203 -9.71 8.75 60.99
N ASP A 204 -9.76 9.39 62.17
CA ASP A 204 -10.71 9.06 63.25
C ASP A 204 -12.09 9.73 63.09
N VAL A 205 -12.29 10.59 62.08
CA VAL A 205 -13.53 11.36 61.87
C VAL A 205 -14.60 10.53 61.15
N GLN A 206 -14.98 9.39 61.74
CA GLN A 206 -16.14 8.59 61.33
C GLN A 206 -17.41 8.99 62.09
N SER A 207 -17.89 10.22 61.90
CA SER A 207 -19.28 10.57 62.21
C SER A 207 -19.78 11.80 61.43
N PRO A 208 -20.87 11.69 60.66
CA PRO A 208 -21.53 12.84 60.05
C PRO A 208 -22.46 13.50 61.07
N SER A 209 -21.90 14.30 61.98
CA SER A 209 -22.68 15.11 62.93
C SER A 209 -22.69 16.58 62.50
N SER A 210 -23.90 17.11 62.33
CA SER A 210 -24.24 18.48 61.90
C SER A 210 -23.81 18.91 60.48
N SER A 211 -24.82 19.24 59.68
CA SER A 211 -24.66 20.08 58.50
C SER A 211 -24.49 21.53 58.94
N GLU A 212 -23.32 22.11 58.73
CA GLU A 212 -23.14 23.57 58.70
C GLU A 212 -21.95 23.94 57.79
N SER A 213 -21.97 25.19 57.31
CA SER A 213 -21.33 25.62 56.05
C SER A 213 -19.81 25.82 56.12
N ASP A 214 -19.16 25.47 57.23
CA ASP A 214 -17.76 25.82 57.47
C ASP A 214 -16.79 24.72 57.01
N GLY A 215 -15.74 25.12 56.30
CA GLY A 215 -14.69 24.22 55.80
C GLY A 215 -13.64 23.81 56.84
N VAL A 216 -13.72 24.38 58.06
CA VAL A 216 -12.79 24.14 59.17
C VAL A 216 -12.98 22.72 59.72
N GLY A 217 -11.90 21.97 59.96
CA GLY A 217 -11.94 20.60 60.48
C GLY A 217 -12.22 19.50 59.44
N ARG A 218 -12.53 19.85 58.19
CA ARG A 218 -12.82 18.86 57.12
C ARG A 218 -11.54 18.32 56.47
N PRO A 219 -11.51 17.03 56.08
CA PRO A 219 -10.39 16.48 55.31
C PRO A 219 -10.20 17.25 54.00
N ARG A 220 -8.98 17.71 53.78
CA ARG A 220 -8.56 18.49 52.60
C ARG A 220 -8.23 17.59 51.41
N LYS A 221 -8.04 16.28 51.64
CA LYS A 221 -7.80 15.26 50.62
C LYS A 221 -6.59 15.61 49.75
N TRP A 222 -5.49 16.03 50.35
CA TRP A 222 -4.31 16.46 49.58
C TRP A 222 -3.69 15.35 48.74
N ARG A 223 -3.96 14.08 49.05
CA ARG A 223 -3.63 12.95 48.16
C ARG A 223 -4.37 12.99 46.82
N ASP A 224 -5.61 13.50 46.76
CA ASP A 224 -6.32 13.66 45.50
C ASP A 224 -5.78 14.87 44.70
N VAL A 225 -5.37 15.94 45.38
CA VAL A 225 -4.63 17.06 44.77
C VAL A 225 -3.30 16.58 44.19
N TRP A 226 -2.58 15.69 44.88
CA TRP A 226 -1.36 15.06 44.38
C TRP A 226 -1.63 14.21 43.12
N LYS A 227 -2.66 13.34 43.12
CA LYS A 227 -3.03 12.56 41.92
C LYS A 227 -3.34 13.46 40.72
N GLU A 228 -4.06 14.56 40.96
CA GLU A 228 -4.38 15.54 39.92
C GLU A 228 -3.13 16.24 39.39
N ALA A 229 -2.19 16.61 40.26
CA ALA A 229 -0.93 17.21 39.86
C ALA A 229 -0.03 16.23 39.08
N VAL A 230 -0.04 14.93 39.42
CA VAL A 230 0.63 13.88 38.64
C VAL A 230 0.03 13.79 37.22
N ARG A 231 -1.29 13.87 37.08
CA ARG A 231 -1.96 13.93 35.78
C ARG A 231 -1.58 15.19 35.00
N GLY A 232 -1.71 16.37 35.62
CA GLY A 232 -1.36 17.65 35.01
C GLY A 232 0.10 17.72 34.55
N SER A 233 1.02 17.16 35.35
CA SER A 233 2.44 17.01 35.03
C SER A 233 2.64 16.14 33.77
N ALA A 234 2.09 14.93 33.74
CA ALA A 234 2.19 14.03 32.57
C ALA A 234 1.60 14.67 31.30
N GLU A 235 0.43 15.32 31.40
CA GLU A 235 -0.17 16.03 30.28
C GLU A 235 0.66 17.22 29.80
N LYS A 236 1.25 18.01 30.72
CA LYS A 236 2.15 19.12 30.40
C LYS A 236 3.36 18.62 29.62
N ARG A 237 3.98 17.51 30.06
CA ARG A 237 5.11 16.88 29.37
C ARG A 237 4.73 16.44 27.95
N VAL A 238 3.59 15.76 27.77
CA VAL A 238 3.08 15.34 26.45
C VAL A 238 2.77 16.54 25.54
N ARG A 239 2.09 17.58 26.04
CA ARG A 239 1.77 18.80 25.28
C ARG A 239 3.00 19.60 24.86
N ASN A 240 4.06 19.58 25.66
CA ASN A 240 5.31 20.29 25.40
C ASN A 240 6.25 19.56 24.43
N VAL A 241 5.93 18.34 23.99
CA VAL A 241 6.73 17.62 22.98
C VAL A 241 6.70 18.40 21.66
N PRO A 242 7.86 18.75 21.07
CA PRO A 242 7.91 19.52 19.84
C PRO A 242 7.08 18.91 18.70
N ILE A 243 6.20 19.72 18.11
CA ILE A 243 5.49 19.41 16.87
C ILE A 243 6.18 20.20 15.76
N SER A 244 6.87 19.50 14.86
CA SER A 244 7.40 20.12 13.63
C SER A 244 6.23 20.60 12.77
N LEU A 245 6.39 21.77 12.13
CA LEU A 245 5.38 22.27 11.19
C LEU A 245 5.28 21.33 9.99
N LYS A 246 4.04 21.07 9.55
CA LYS A 246 3.77 20.18 8.41
C LYS A 246 4.40 20.68 7.10
N GLU A 247 4.57 22.00 6.98
CA GLU A 247 5.14 22.68 5.81
C GLU A 247 6.65 22.39 5.61
N ASP A 248 7.35 21.98 6.68
CA ASP A 248 8.80 21.70 6.63
C ASP A 248 9.14 20.23 6.35
N ASN A 249 8.22 19.28 6.58
CA ASN A 249 8.52 17.85 6.49
C ASN A 249 7.29 16.93 6.34
N ASP A 250 7.20 16.19 5.23
CA ASP A 250 6.18 15.14 4.96
C ASP A 250 6.08 14.05 6.06
N SER A 251 7.11 13.90 6.89
CA SER A 251 7.22 12.91 7.97
C SER A 251 7.14 13.52 9.38
N TRP A 252 6.64 14.76 9.52
CA TRP A 252 6.54 15.47 10.81
C TRP A 252 5.86 14.62 11.91
N LEU A 253 4.83 13.82 11.58
CA LEU A 253 4.13 13.00 12.58
C LEU A 253 5.01 11.85 13.10
N ALA A 254 5.74 11.18 12.22
CA ALA A 254 6.68 10.13 12.63
C ALA A 254 7.80 10.70 13.52
N ILE A 255 8.28 11.91 13.20
CA ILE A 255 9.27 12.64 14.01
C ILE A 255 8.69 13.00 15.38
N HIS A 256 7.49 13.58 15.41
CA HIS A 256 6.80 13.95 16.65
C HIS A 256 6.52 12.74 17.55
N LEU A 257 6.03 11.63 16.99
CA LEU A 257 5.83 10.36 17.70
C LEU A 257 7.15 9.76 18.21
N GLY A 258 8.26 9.98 17.49
CA GLY A 258 9.61 9.64 17.94
C GLY A 258 10.08 10.45 19.15
N PHE A 259 9.84 11.77 19.14
CA PHE A 259 10.10 12.63 20.31
C PHE A 259 9.18 12.28 21.48
N LEU A 260 7.89 12.07 21.24
CA LEU A 260 6.91 11.69 22.27
C LEU A 260 7.33 10.40 22.99
N ARG A 261 7.72 9.36 22.22
CA ARG A 261 8.30 8.13 22.79
C ARG A 261 9.50 8.46 23.67
N LYS A 262 10.44 9.26 23.16
CA LYS A 262 11.70 9.58 23.85
C LYS A 262 11.44 10.30 25.19
N CYS A 263 10.67 11.38 25.19
CA CYS A 263 10.36 12.14 26.40
C CYS A 263 9.65 11.26 27.45
N VAL A 264 8.67 10.45 27.04
CA VAL A 264 7.92 9.60 27.96
C VAL A 264 8.79 8.48 28.55
N ILE A 265 9.66 7.83 27.77
CA ILE A 265 10.54 6.78 28.35
C ILE A 265 11.61 7.38 29.27
N GLU A 266 12.18 8.54 28.94
CA GLU A 266 13.15 9.24 29.80
C GLU A 266 12.50 9.65 31.13
N ASP A 267 11.29 10.22 31.10
CA ASP A 267 10.54 10.58 32.31
C ASP A 267 10.17 9.34 33.15
N LEU A 268 9.66 8.28 32.54
CA LEU A 268 9.29 7.04 33.25
C LEU A 268 10.50 6.34 33.89
N LEU A 269 11.67 6.35 33.24
CA LEU A 269 12.90 5.84 33.83
C LEU A 269 13.39 6.71 34.99
N LYS A 270 13.35 8.06 34.85
CA LYS A 270 13.66 8.99 35.95
C LYS A 270 12.73 8.76 37.16
N ILE A 271 11.44 8.56 36.90
CA ILE A 271 10.44 8.26 37.93
C ILE A 271 10.79 6.97 38.68
N LYS A 272 11.09 5.89 37.97
CA LYS A 272 11.44 4.62 38.62
C LYS A 272 12.77 4.67 39.38
N GLN A 273 13.81 5.25 38.77
CA GLN A 273 15.17 5.18 39.34
C GLN A 273 15.35 6.09 40.56
N SER A 274 14.66 7.22 40.60
CA SER A 274 14.87 8.25 41.63
C SER A 274 13.57 8.64 42.35
N LEU A 275 12.48 8.94 41.62
CA LEU A 275 11.25 9.44 42.25
C LEU A 275 10.59 8.40 43.16
N GLN A 276 10.59 7.11 42.77
CA GLN A 276 9.96 6.03 43.53
C GLN A 276 10.48 5.93 44.97
N LYS A 277 11.76 6.26 45.22
CA LYS A 277 12.39 6.20 46.55
C LYS A 277 11.88 7.27 47.52
N CYS A 278 11.33 8.37 47.00
CA CYS A 278 10.86 9.51 47.80
C CYS A 278 9.44 9.31 48.37
N TYR A 279 8.78 8.19 48.06
CA TYR A 279 7.39 7.92 48.41
C TYR A 279 7.25 6.52 49.03
N PRO A 280 6.33 6.33 50.00
CA PRO A 280 5.98 5.00 50.47
C PRO A 280 5.14 4.22 49.45
N ASP A 281 5.21 2.89 49.54
CA ASP A 281 4.70 1.94 48.53
C ASP A 281 3.18 2.06 48.27
N ASP A 282 2.40 2.59 49.22
CA ASP A 282 0.96 2.79 49.09
C ASP A 282 0.59 3.79 47.98
N TYR A 283 1.49 4.73 47.66
CA TYR A 283 1.27 5.71 46.58
C TYR A 283 1.34 5.09 45.17
N LYS A 284 2.06 3.97 44.99
CA LYS A 284 2.29 3.29 43.70
C LYS A 284 2.68 4.27 42.58
N VAL A 285 3.64 5.14 42.88
CA VAL A 285 3.99 6.33 42.07
C VAL A 285 4.23 6.00 40.60
N CYS A 286 5.04 4.97 40.31
CA CYS A 286 5.33 4.51 38.96
C CYS A 286 4.04 4.14 38.20
N GLY A 287 3.17 3.33 38.81
CA GLY A 287 1.86 2.99 38.24
C GLY A 287 0.98 4.22 37.97
N ARG A 288 0.93 5.18 38.90
CA ARG A 288 0.13 6.41 38.74
C ARG A 288 0.64 7.33 37.63
N TYR A 289 1.95 7.49 37.48
CA TYR A 289 2.51 8.22 36.34
C TYR A 289 2.27 7.48 35.02
N VAL A 290 2.34 6.14 34.99
CA VAL A 290 2.07 5.35 33.79
C VAL A 290 0.59 5.46 33.36
N GLU A 291 -0.36 5.37 34.29
CA GLU A 291 -1.78 5.66 34.05
C GLU A 291 -1.98 7.08 33.49
N SER A 292 -1.28 8.06 34.06
CA SER A 292 -1.38 9.48 33.68
C SER A 292 -0.80 9.76 32.31
N PHE A 293 0.40 9.25 32.01
CA PHE A 293 1.01 9.33 30.67
C PHE A 293 0.18 8.59 29.62
N HIS A 294 -0.40 7.43 29.96
CA HIS A 294 -1.31 6.72 29.07
C HIS A 294 -2.53 7.57 28.70
N GLY A 295 -3.22 8.16 29.69
CA GLY A 295 -4.36 9.05 29.45
C GLY A 295 -3.99 10.31 28.67
N ALA A 296 -2.85 10.93 28.98
CA ALA A 296 -2.32 12.10 28.27
C ALA A 296 -2.00 11.79 26.80
N ILE A 297 -1.30 10.69 26.51
CA ILE A 297 -0.99 10.25 25.15
C ILE A 297 -2.29 9.90 24.41
N SER A 298 -3.21 9.16 25.01
CA SER A 298 -4.50 8.82 24.39
C SER A 298 -5.26 10.08 23.96
N SER A 299 -5.37 11.07 24.85
CA SER A 299 -6.05 12.34 24.58
C SER A 299 -5.33 13.13 23.48
N HIS A 300 -4.00 13.17 23.52
CA HIS A 300 -3.17 13.84 22.52
C HIS A 300 -3.31 13.23 21.12
N LEU A 301 -3.24 11.90 21.00
CA LEU A 301 -3.44 11.22 19.72
C LEU A 301 -4.86 11.41 19.17
N GLN A 302 -5.88 11.41 20.04
CA GLN A 302 -7.26 11.73 19.64
C GLN A 302 -7.42 13.18 19.16
N ASN A 303 -6.68 14.13 19.73
CA ASN A 303 -6.64 15.52 19.24
C ASN A 303 -5.98 15.62 17.86
N LEU A 304 -4.90 14.87 17.60
CA LEU A 304 -4.25 14.81 16.28
C LEU A 304 -5.18 14.22 15.20
N LEU A 305 -6.10 13.32 15.60
CA LEU A 305 -7.09 12.68 14.72
C LEU A 305 -8.34 13.53 14.42
N GLN A 306 -8.45 14.74 14.95
CA GLN A 306 -9.55 15.67 14.62
C GLN A 306 -9.48 16.21 13.19
N ARG A 307 -8.29 16.18 12.57
CA ARG A 307 -8.09 16.51 11.15
C ARG A 307 -7.93 15.25 10.30
N PRO A 308 -8.25 15.29 8.99
CA PRO A 308 -7.83 14.24 8.08
C PRO A 308 -6.30 14.11 8.10
N LEU A 309 -5.83 12.87 8.17
CA LEU A 309 -4.42 12.52 8.08
C LEU A 309 -4.10 12.01 6.67
N GLU A 310 -2.88 12.29 6.19
CA GLU A 310 -2.37 11.77 4.92
C GLU A 310 -1.85 10.33 5.05
N PHE A 311 -1.70 9.62 3.93
CA PHE A 311 -1.23 8.22 3.92
C PHE A 311 0.00 7.95 4.79
N ASN A 312 1.02 8.81 4.72
CA ASN A 312 2.26 8.65 5.49
C ASN A 312 2.02 8.92 7.00
N GLU A 313 1.13 9.85 7.33
CA GLU A 313 0.72 10.18 8.70
C GLU A 313 -0.08 9.02 9.31
N LEU A 314 -1.06 8.49 8.56
CA LEU A 314 -1.86 7.32 8.91
C LEU A 314 -0.98 6.08 9.16
N TYR A 315 -0.01 5.81 8.27
CA TYR A 315 0.97 4.73 8.44
C TYR A 315 1.78 4.92 9.72
N ALA A 316 2.36 6.11 9.92
CA ALA A 316 3.22 6.38 11.07
C ALA A 316 2.48 6.24 12.41
N LEU A 317 1.22 6.67 12.48
CA LEU A 317 0.40 6.52 13.68
C LEU A 317 0.01 5.07 13.95
N LEU A 318 -0.41 4.33 12.92
CA LEU A 318 -0.74 2.91 13.02
C LEU A 318 0.48 2.08 13.47
N ASP A 319 1.63 2.27 12.83
CA ASP A 319 2.89 1.60 13.19
C ASP A 319 3.32 1.95 14.63
N TRP A 320 3.20 3.22 15.04
CA TRP A 320 3.57 3.61 16.40
C TRP A 320 2.67 2.97 17.46
N VAL A 321 1.36 2.94 17.25
CA VAL A 321 0.39 2.36 18.19
C VAL A 321 0.60 0.84 18.34
N VAL A 322 0.84 0.11 17.24
CA VAL A 322 1.02 -1.36 17.28
C VAL A 322 2.45 -1.75 17.66
N ASN A 323 3.44 -1.24 16.95
CA ASN A 323 4.83 -1.72 17.00
C ASN A 323 5.73 -0.93 17.95
N THR A 324 5.37 0.29 18.33
CA THR A 324 6.21 1.13 19.21
C THR A 324 5.67 1.20 20.64
N TYR A 325 4.37 1.44 20.84
CA TYR A 325 3.82 1.81 22.15
C TYR A 325 4.01 0.75 23.24
N TYR A 326 3.65 -0.51 22.94
CA TYR A 326 3.81 -1.65 23.84
C TYR A 326 5.19 -2.34 23.72
N SER A 327 6.10 -1.79 22.91
CA SER A 327 7.41 -2.40 22.64
C SER A 327 8.41 -2.23 23.78
N LYS A 328 9.53 -2.95 23.70
CA LYS A 328 10.72 -2.75 24.55
C LYS A 328 11.33 -1.34 24.46
N THR A 329 10.89 -0.50 23.53
CA THR A 329 11.35 0.91 23.39
C THR A 329 10.46 1.92 24.10
N LEU A 330 9.35 1.49 24.72
CA LEU A 330 8.47 2.32 25.55
C LEU A 330 7.92 1.51 26.73
N LEU A 331 6.63 1.13 26.76
CA LEU A 331 6.02 0.52 27.95
C LEU A 331 6.55 -0.90 28.26
N GLY A 332 7.01 -1.63 27.25
CA GLY A 332 7.61 -2.95 27.42
C GLY A 332 9.10 -2.93 27.82
N HIS A 333 9.68 -1.75 28.11
CA HIS A 333 11.09 -1.60 28.47
C HIS A 333 11.45 -2.48 29.68
N PRO A 334 12.57 -3.24 29.66
CA PRO A 334 12.91 -4.20 30.72
C PRO A 334 12.84 -3.59 32.13
N ASP A 335 13.39 -2.38 32.30
CA ASP A 335 13.42 -1.69 33.58
C ASP A 335 12.02 -1.35 34.11
N LEU A 336 10.98 -1.27 33.28
CA LEU A 336 9.62 -0.93 33.70
C LEU A 336 8.74 -2.16 34.01
N GLN A 337 9.12 -3.36 33.58
CA GLN A 337 8.26 -4.56 33.62
C GLN A 337 7.79 -4.98 35.02
N ALA A 338 8.57 -4.69 36.07
CA ALA A 338 8.18 -5.01 37.45
C ALA A 338 7.02 -4.15 37.98
N GLU A 339 6.84 -2.94 37.42
CA GLU A 339 5.83 -1.95 37.82
C GLU A 339 4.65 -1.90 36.83
N VAL A 340 4.94 -2.05 35.54
CA VAL A 340 3.98 -1.84 34.45
C VAL A 340 3.33 -3.16 34.03
N LYS A 341 2.15 -3.43 34.59
CA LYS A 341 1.23 -4.44 34.05
C LYS A 341 0.41 -3.83 32.91
N THR A 342 0.89 -3.98 31.68
CA THR A 342 0.23 -3.46 30.47
C THR A 342 -1.21 -3.98 30.30
N GLU A 343 -1.50 -5.18 30.82
CA GLU A 343 -2.84 -5.81 30.88
C GLU A 343 -3.89 -4.98 31.66
N ASN A 344 -3.45 -4.11 32.59
CA ASN A 344 -4.34 -3.29 33.40
C ASN A 344 -4.64 -1.92 32.76
N LEU A 345 -3.95 -1.55 31.67
CA LEU A 345 -4.20 -0.29 30.97
C LEU A 345 -5.35 -0.47 29.96
N PRO A 346 -6.21 0.55 29.79
CA PRO A 346 -7.20 0.53 28.73
C PRO A 346 -6.52 0.56 27.34
N GLN A 347 -7.33 0.35 26.29
CA GLN A 347 -6.84 0.51 24.92
C GLN A 347 -6.44 1.97 24.69
N LEU A 348 -5.24 2.19 24.14
CA LEU A 348 -4.68 3.53 23.94
C LEU A 348 -5.59 4.43 23.08
N LEU A 349 -6.26 3.84 22.09
CA LEU A 349 -7.30 4.49 21.30
C LEU A 349 -8.62 3.73 21.51
N PRO A 350 -9.78 4.42 21.65
CA PRO A 350 -11.08 3.78 21.66
C PRO A 350 -11.30 2.94 20.39
N SER A 351 -12.04 1.82 20.49
CA SER A 351 -12.25 0.91 19.34
C SER A 351 -12.82 1.64 18.12
N GLU A 352 -13.80 2.54 18.30
CA GLU A 352 -14.37 3.33 17.20
C GLU A 352 -13.29 4.18 16.48
N THR A 353 -12.46 4.88 17.24
CA THR A 353 -11.33 5.67 16.73
C THR A 353 -10.30 4.79 16.02
N TRP A 354 -10.04 3.58 16.54
CA TRP A 354 -9.13 2.60 15.95
C TRP A 354 -9.66 2.00 14.64
N ASP A 355 -10.95 1.65 14.60
CA ASP A 355 -11.63 1.13 13.43
C ASP A 355 -11.74 2.20 12.33
N LYS A 356 -12.03 3.45 12.70
CA LYS A 356 -11.94 4.61 11.81
C LYS A 356 -10.52 4.78 11.26
N LEU A 357 -9.48 4.77 12.10
CA LEU A 357 -8.09 4.94 11.65
C LEU A 357 -7.66 3.85 10.65
N LYS A 358 -8.03 2.59 10.88
CA LYS A 358 -7.79 1.48 9.93
C LYS A 358 -8.57 1.68 8.62
N LYS A 359 -9.80 2.21 8.68
CA LYS A 359 -10.59 2.53 7.48
C LYS A 359 -9.97 3.67 6.69
N ASP A 360 -9.66 4.80 7.33
CA ASP A 360 -9.06 5.97 6.68
C ASP A 360 -7.72 5.61 6.01
N TYR A 361 -6.93 4.70 6.61
CA TYR A 361 -5.74 4.10 5.97
C TYR A 361 -6.07 3.29 4.71
N LYS A 362 -7.07 2.40 4.77
CA LYS A 362 -7.50 1.59 3.61
C LYS A 362 -8.03 2.48 2.47
N ASP A 363 -8.84 3.49 2.79
CA ASP A 363 -9.39 4.42 1.81
C ASP A 363 -8.27 5.27 1.18
N SER A 364 -7.32 5.77 1.98
CA SER A 364 -6.14 6.49 1.49
C SER A 364 -5.18 5.59 0.68
N LEU A 365 -5.08 4.30 0.99
CA LEU A 365 -4.28 3.32 0.25
C LEU A 365 -4.87 3.05 -1.14
N ALA A 366 -6.20 2.94 -1.24
CA ALA A 366 -6.90 2.77 -2.52
C ALA A 366 -6.59 3.93 -3.48
N GLU A 367 -6.73 5.18 -3.01
CA GLU A 367 -6.38 6.35 -3.83
C GLU A 367 -4.88 6.43 -4.14
N LYS A 368 -3.99 5.97 -3.25
CA LYS A 368 -2.54 5.86 -3.52
C LYS A 368 -2.25 4.89 -4.67
N ILE A 369 -2.85 3.69 -4.65
CA ILE A 369 -2.72 2.65 -5.68
C ILE A 369 -3.29 3.14 -7.01
N LYS A 370 -4.51 3.68 -7.01
CA LYS A 370 -5.18 4.25 -8.18
C LYS A 370 -4.37 5.38 -8.81
N HIS A 371 -3.82 6.29 -8.02
CA HIS A 371 -2.94 7.36 -8.50
C HIS A 371 -1.63 6.82 -9.10
N TYR A 372 -1.06 5.76 -8.53
CA TYR A 372 0.13 5.10 -9.08
C TYR A 372 -0.16 4.45 -10.44
N LEU A 373 -1.25 3.69 -10.56
CA LEU A 373 -1.72 3.08 -11.80
C LEU A 373 -2.02 4.14 -12.88
N ASP A 374 -2.67 5.24 -12.51
CA ASP A 374 -2.88 6.41 -13.37
C ASP A 374 -1.57 7.01 -13.88
N ASN A 375 -0.54 7.07 -13.04
CA ASN A 375 0.77 7.59 -13.41
C ASN A 375 1.52 6.64 -14.33
N ILE A 376 1.37 5.32 -14.19
CA ILE A 376 1.88 4.36 -15.18
C ILE A 376 1.24 4.61 -16.55
N LEU A 377 -0.10 4.70 -16.62
CA LEU A 377 -0.80 4.98 -17.89
C LEU A 377 -0.34 6.31 -18.51
N LYS A 378 -0.22 7.38 -17.71
CA LYS A 378 0.33 8.68 -18.17
C LYS A 378 1.77 8.56 -18.67
N LEU A 379 2.60 7.73 -18.07
CA LEU A 379 4.00 7.52 -18.48
C LEU A 379 4.11 6.74 -19.79
N GLU A 380 3.32 5.67 -19.96
CA GLU A 380 3.21 4.93 -21.24
C GLU A 380 2.74 5.88 -22.36
N THR A 381 1.68 6.64 -22.10
CA THR A 381 1.12 7.64 -23.04
C THR A 381 2.11 8.75 -23.40
N ARG A 382 2.87 9.28 -22.44
CA ARG A 382 3.74 10.45 -22.66
C ARG A 382 5.12 10.09 -23.20
N LYS A 383 5.64 8.89 -22.90
CA LYS A 383 6.97 8.44 -23.33
C LYS A 383 6.87 7.44 -24.47
N LYS A 384 6.51 6.18 -24.19
CA LYS A 384 6.56 5.10 -25.19
C LYS A 384 5.71 5.39 -26.42
N TRP A 385 4.44 5.75 -26.20
CA TRP A 385 3.49 6.03 -27.28
C TRP A 385 3.90 7.24 -28.14
N LYS A 386 4.47 8.30 -27.54
CA LYS A 386 4.95 9.47 -28.29
C LYS A 386 6.29 9.27 -28.99
N GLU A 387 7.13 8.37 -28.52
CA GLU A 387 8.45 8.09 -29.09
C GLU A 387 8.41 7.07 -30.24
N GLU A 388 7.27 6.41 -30.48
CA GLU A 388 7.01 5.47 -31.60
C GLU A 388 8.11 4.40 -31.78
N LYS A 389 8.74 3.98 -30.68
CA LYS A 389 9.67 2.86 -30.66
C LYS A 389 8.90 1.55 -30.55
N GLN A 390 9.44 0.47 -31.12
CA GLN A 390 8.95 -0.88 -30.79
C GLN A 390 9.19 -1.18 -29.29
N PRO A 391 8.33 -2.00 -28.66
CA PRO A 391 8.59 -2.51 -27.31
C PRO A 391 9.94 -3.24 -27.24
N GLU A 392 10.57 -3.24 -26.08
CA GLU A 392 11.85 -3.94 -25.86
C GLU A 392 11.64 -5.46 -26.04
N THR A 393 12.46 -6.12 -26.84
CA THR A 393 12.36 -7.58 -27.05
C THR A 393 13.28 -8.31 -26.08
N SER A 394 12.74 -8.98 -25.06
CA SER A 394 13.52 -9.83 -24.16
C SER A 394 13.55 -11.27 -24.69
N GLN A 395 14.62 -11.57 -25.43
CA GLN A 395 15.04 -12.87 -26.01
C GLN A 395 14.04 -13.58 -26.97
N THR A 396 12.74 -13.64 -26.68
CA THR A 396 11.70 -14.20 -27.56
C THR A 396 10.37 -13.45 -27.56
N GLU A 397 10.12 -12.53 -26.63
CA GLU A 397 8.81 -11.86 -26.46
C GLU A 397 8.92 -10.33 -26.46
N TYR A 398 7.79 -9.65 -26.71
CA TYR A 398 7.69 -8.20 -26.51
C TYR A 398 7.44 -7.91 -25.03
N ASP A 399 8.37 -7.20 -24.41
CA ASP A 399 8.38 -6.94 -22.99
C ASP A 399 7.86 -5.52 -22.68
N SER A 400 7.24 -5.38 -21.51
CA SER A 400 6.93 -4.10 -20.93
C SER A 400 7.02 -4.21 -19.40
N SER A 401 7.81 -3.31 -18.82
CA SER A 401 7.99 -3.22 -17.35
C SER A 401 6.69 -3.03 -16.56
N LEU A 402 5.55 -2.78 -17.22
CA LEU A 402 4.22 -2.64 -16.63
C LEU A 402 3.90 -3.69 -15.56
N SER A 403 4.16 -4.98 -15.84
CA SER A 403 3.94 -6.06 -14.87
C SER A 403 4.80 -5.87 -13.61
N LEU A 404 6.13 -5.78 -13.81
CA LEU A 404 7.11 -5.65 -12.72
C LEU A 404 6.93 -4.36 -11.92
N ASP A 405 6.63 -3.24 -12.57
CA ASP A 405 6.38 -1.94 -11.95
C ASP A 405 5.18 -2.05 -10.97
N ILE A 406 4.06 -2.64 -11.43
CA ILE A 406 2.86 -2.88 -10.61
C ILE A 406 3.15 -3.86 -9.47
N GLN A 407 3.75 -5.02 -9.75
CA GLN A 407 4.06 -6.03 -8.73
C GLN A 407 4.99 -5.49 -7.64
N THR A 408 6.01 -4.71 -8.02
CA THR A 408 6.94 -4.09 -7.06
C THR A 408 6.21 -3.13 -6.13
N PHE A 409 5.30 -2.31 -6.67
CA PHE A 409 4.54 -1.33 -5.89
C PHE A 409 3.53 -2.00 -4.93
N ILE A 410 2.77 -3.00 -5.39
CA ILE A 410 1.87 -3.78 -4.55
C ILE A 410 2.67 -4.50 -3.46
N GLY A 411 3.79 -5.13 -3.82
CA GLY A 411 4.66 -5.85 -2.88
C GLY A 411 5.26 -4.95 -1.81
N GLN A 412 5.63 -3.70 -2.14
CA GLN A 412 6.08 -2.72 -1.16
C GLN A 412 4.98 -2.44 -0.12
N HIS A 413 3.78 -2.02 -0.55
CA HIS A 413 2.71 -1.67 0.39
C HIS A 413 2.15 -2.88 1.16
N LYS A 414 2.17 -4.10 0.57
CA LYS A 414 1.89 -5.35 1.30
C LYS A 414 2.88 -5.56 2.45
N ASN A 415 4.18 -5.44 2.19
CA ASN A 415 5.21 -5.60 3.22
C ASN A 415 5.18 -4.49 4.28
N GLU A 416 4.83 -3.26 3.90
CA GLU A 416 4.66 -2.14 4.83
C GLU A 416 3.45 -2.34 5.74
N SER A 417 2.28 -2.65 5.17
CA SER A 417 1.04 -2.87 5.94
C SER A 417 1.10 -4.13 6.82
N GLY A 418 1.70 -5.22 6.34
CA GLY A 418 1.86 -6.47 7.10
C GLY A 418 2.79 -6.38 8.31
N LYS A 419 3.76 -5.45 8.29
CA LYS A 419 4.55 -5.12 9.50
C LYS A 419 3.70 -4.51 10.62
N ILE A 420 2.59 -3.85 10.28
CA ILE A 420 1.66 -3.27 11.25
C ILE A 420 0.61 -4.32 11.65
N LEU A 421 -0.16 -4.83 10.68
CA LEU A 421 -1.24 -5.79 10.93
C LEU A 421 -1.44 -6.68 9.70
N GLY A 422 -1.52 -8.00 9.91
CA GLY A 422 -1.88 -8.95 8.83
C GLY A 422 -3.24 -8.66 8.18
N SER A 423 -4.20 -8.06 8.91
CA SER A 423 -5.49 -7.64 8.34
C SER A 423 -5.41 -6.39 7.45
N LEU A 424 -4.33 -5.60 7.54
CA LEU A 424 -4.01 -4.54 6.58
C LEU A 424 -3.22 -5.09 5.38
N GLU A 425 -2.43 -6.15 5.57
CA GLU A 425 -1.76 -6.87 4.48
C GLU A 425 -2.78 -7.51 3.51
N THR A 426 -3.75 -8.27 4.05
CA THR A 426 -4.84 -8.86 3.25
C THR A 426 -5.64 -7.78 2.54
N ALA A 427 -6.03 -6.71 3.25
CA ALA A 427 -6.76 -5.60 2.65
C ALA A 427 -5.96 -4.87 1.56
N THR A 428 -4.63 -4.79 1.66
CA THR A 428 -3.78 -4.21 0.61
C THR A 428 -3.88 -5.01 -0.68
N LEU A 429 -3.92 -6.34 -0.60
CA LEU A 429 -4.11 -7.20 -1.78
C LEU A 429 -5.52 -7.06 -2.36
N GLU A 430 -6.56 -7.12 -1.52
CA GLU A 430 -7.97 -6.94 -1.94
C GLU A 430 -8.18 -5.60 -2.67
N ILE A 431 -7.67 -4.51 -2.08
CA ILE A 431 -7.70 -3.17 -2.69
C ILE A 431 -6.94 -3.19 -4.02
N SER A 432 -5.73 -3.75 -4.05
CA SER A 432 -4.91 -3.79 -5.27
C SER A 432 -5.60 -4.53 -6.42
N ILE A 433 -6.23 -5.68 -6.15
CA ILE A 433 -7.00 -6.44 -7.15
C ILE A 433 -8.20 -5.63 -7.66
N ARG A 434 -8.94 -4.96 -6.76
CA ARG A 434 -10.08 -4.11 -7.13
C ARG A 434 -9.66 -2.93 -8.01
N GLU A 435 -8.60 -2.21 -7.65
CA GLU A 435 -8.11 -1.09 -8.48
C GLU A 435 -7.56 -1.59 -9.84
N LEU A 436 -6.95 -2.79 -9.88
CA LEU A 436 -6.52 -3.43 -11.13
C LEU A 436 -7.71 -3.82 -12.04
N ARG A 437 -8.82 -4.28 -11.45
CA ARG A 437 -10.06 -4.62 -12.15
C ARG A 437 -10.61 -3.43 -12.95
N GLU A 438 -10.52 -2.21 -12.41
CA GLU A 438 -10.87 -0.98 -13.13
C GLU A 438 -9.77 -0.49 -14.08
N PHE A 439 -8.50 -0.68 -13.71
CA PHE A 439 -7.36 -0.20 -14.48
C PHE A 439 -7.18 -0.91 -15.82
N ILE A 440 -7.24 -2.25 -15.89
CA ILE A 440 -6.91 -2.99 -17.12
C ILE A 440 -7.86 -2.61 -18.29
N PRO A 441 -9.20 -2.56 -18.14
CA PRO A 441 -10.09 -2.12 -19.22
C PRO A 441 -9.87 -0.66 -19.62
N ARG A 442 -9.61 0.21 -18.64
CA ARG A 442 -9.32 1.64 -18.85
C ARG A 442 -8.01 1.86 -19.61
N PHE A 443 -6.98 1.06 -19.30
CA PHE A 443 -5.71 1.04 -20.01
C PHE A 443 -5.90 0.62 -21.47
N ARG A 444 -6.62 -0.50 -21.72
CA ARG A 444 -6.95 -0.92 -23.10
C ARG A 444 -7.68 0.21 -23.84
N LYS A 445 -8.71 0.81 -23.24
CA LYS A 445 -9.50 1.88 -23.88
C LYS A 445 -8.60 3.04 -24.31
N ALA A 446 -7.74 3.53 -23.41
CA ALA A 446 -6.81 4.63 -23.70
C ALA A 446 -5.80 4.28 -24.81
N PHE A 447 -5.27 3.05 -24.82
CA PHE A 447 -4.36 2.57 -25.88
C PHE A 447 -5.04 2.50 -27.25
N VAL A 448 -6.25 1.92 -27.31
CA VAL A 448 -7.02 1.81 -28.56
C VAL A 448 -7.44 3.20 -29.06
N GLU A 449 -7.84 4.11 -28.16
CA GLU A 449 -8.15 5.51 -28.53
C GLU A 449 -6.92 6.24 -29.06
N TRP A 450 -5.77 6.14 -28.39
CA TRP A 450 -4.51 6.74 -28.86
C TRP A 450 -4.08 6.25 -30.26
N TYR A 451 -4.34 4.98 -30.59
CA TYR A 451 -3.96 4.40 -31.87
C TYR A 451 -5.00 4.61 -33.00
N LYS A 452 -6.27 4.95 -32.70
CA LYS A 452 -7.33 5.11 -33.73
C LYS A 452 -6.93 6.06 -34.87
N GLU A 453 -6.20 7.12 -34.55
CA GLU A 453 -5.78 8.19 -35.46
C GLU A 453 -4.46 7.91 -36.20
N ARG A 454 -3.86 6.72 -36.05
CA ARG A 454 -2.57 6.34 -36.64
C ARG A 454 -2.69 5.15 -37.59
N GLU A 455 -1.84 5.13 -38.63
CA GLU A 455 -1.82 4.06 -39.65
C GLU A 455 -0.80 2.93 -39.36
N ASP A 456 -0.01 3.11 -38.30
CA ASP A 456 1.30 2.49 -38.07
C ASP A 456 1.36 0.96 -37.98
N LEU A 457 2.58 0.43 -38.07
CA LEU A 457 2.86 -1.01 -37.88
C LEU A 457 3.01 -1.40 -36.40
N LEU A 458 3.07 -0.43 -35.48
CA LEU A 458 3.40 -0.66 -34.07
C LEU A 458 2.23 -1.14 -33.18
N PHE A 459 0.99 -1.09 -33.67
CA PHE A 459 -0.19 -1.50 -32.89
C PHE A 459 -0.09 -2.92 -32.35
N VAL A 460 0.25 -3.88 -33.22
CA VAL A 460 0.31 -5.29 -32.84
C VAL A 460 1.47 -5.53 -31.86
N PRO A 461 2.72 -5.08 -32.10
CA PRO A 461 3.78 -5.14 -31.08
C PRO A 461 3.39 -4.63 -29.69
N TYR A 462 2.79 -3.44 -29.59
CA TYR A 462 2.35 -2.89 -28.31
C TYR A 462 1.24 -3.70 -27.65
N LEU A 463 0.23 -4.12 -28.43
CA LEU A 463 -0.85 -4.97 -27.94
C LEU A 463 -0.32 -6.29 -27.37
N VAL A 464 0.62 -6.93 -28.07
CA VAL A 464 1.26 -8.17 -27.62
C VAL A 464 2.02 -7.96 -26.30
N ALA A 465 2.81 -6.88 -26.21
CA ALA A 465 3.51 -6.53 -24.97
C ALA A 465 2.55 -6.36 -23.78
N TYR A 466 1.41 -5.70 -24.00
CA TYR A 466 0.42 -5.46 -22.95
C TYR A 466 -0.36 -6.72 -22.56
N VAL A 467 -0.75 -7.56 -23.52
CA VAL A 467 -1.40 -8.86 -23.21
C VAL A 467 -0.46 -9.75 -22.40
N ASN A 468 0.81 -9.91 -22.81
CA ASN A 468 1.78 -10.69 -22.06
C ASN A 468 2.03 -10.07 -20.67
N SER A 469 2.18 -8.74 -20.55
CA SER A 469 2.35 -8.05 -19.27
C SER A 469 1.18 -8.26 -18.31
N PHE A 470 -0.07 -8.25 -18.80
CA PHE A 470 -1.21 -8.50 -17.93
C PHE A 470 -1.29 -9.97 -17.50
N ARG A 471 -0.94 -10.93 -18.36
CA ARG A 471 -0.84 -12.35 -17.95
C ARG A 471 0.29 -12.59 -16.95
N ASP A 472 1.44 -11.97 -17.14
CA ASP A 472 2.55 -12.04 -16.20
C ASP A 472 2.19 -11.42 -14.84
N LEU A 473 1.49 -10.28 -14.84
CA LEU A 473 0.95 -9.66 -13.62
C LEU A 473 0.00 -10.61 -12.88
N MET A 474 -0.91 -11.29 -13.59
CA MET A 474 -1.82 -12.29 -12.99
C MET A 474 -1.03 -13.43 -12.34
N ARG A 475 -0.06 -14.01 -13.06
CA ARG A 475 0.83 -15.04 -12.53
C ARG A 475 1.62 -14.56 -11.32
N GLY A 476 2.08 -13.30 -11.32
CA GLY A 476 2.75 -12.67 -10.19
C GLY A 476 1.85 -12.56 -8.96
N LEU A 477 0.61 -12.09 -9.13
CA LEU A 477 -0.41 -12.02 -8.08
C LEU A 477 -0.73 -13.39 -7.47
N GLN A 478 -0.83 -14.43 -8.31
CA GLN A 478 -1.05 -15.80 -7.85
C GLN A 478 0.17 -16.39 -7.14
N THR A 479 1.37 -16.30 -7.74
CA THR A 479 2.56 -17.05 -7.27
C THR A 479 3.39 -16.33 -6.20
N THR A 480 3.50 -14.99 -6.28
CA THR A 480 4.31 -14.18 -5.35
C THR A 480 3.47 -13.68 -4.17
N PHE A 481 2.17 -13.48 -4.38
CA PHE A 481 1.28 -12.87 -3.39
C PHE A 481 0.18 -13.80 -2.88
N ASN A 482 0.00 -15.00 -3.45
CA ASN A 482 -1.05 -15.97 -3.09
C ASN A 482 -2.47 -15.35 -3.08
N ALA A 483 -2.72 -14.41 -3.99
CA ALA A 483 -3.96 -13.65 -4.01
C ALA A 483 -5.03 -14.35 -4.86
N ASP A 484 -6.30 -14.26 -4.45
CA ASP A 484 -7.43 -14.67 -5.29
C ASP A 484 -7.60 -13.67 -6.44
N THR A 485 -7.43 -14.16 -7.66
CA THR A 485 -7.47 -13.36 -8.87
C THR A 485 -8.64 -13.71 -9.79
N THR A 486 -9.60 -14.54 -9.34
CA THR A 486 -10.72 -15.05 -10.16
C THR A 486 -11.54 -13.96 -10.86
N GLU A 487 -11.87 -12.85 -10.16
CA GLU A 487 -12.54 -11.70 -10.80
C GLU A 487 -11.67 -11.04 -11.88
N LEU A 488 -10.35 -10.98 -11.66
CA LEU A 488 -9.40 -10.31 -12.54
C LEU A 488 -9.06 -11.18 -13.77
N GLU A 489 -9.15 -12.50 -13.66
CA GLU A 489 -9.05 -13.45 -14.79
C GLU A 489 -10.20 -13.25 -15.79
N ASN A 490 -11.42 -13.06 -15.29
CA ASN A 490 -12.59 -12.74 -16.13
C ASN A 490 -12.38 -11.41 -16.87
N VAL A 491 -11.94 -10.36 -16.17
CA VAL A 491 -11.66 -9.05 -16.78
C VAL A 491 -10.53 -9.12 -17.81
N LEU A 492 -9.46 -9.86 -17.54
CA LEU A 492 -8.38 -10.07 -18.51
C LEU A 492 -8.87 -10.84 -19.74
N THR A 493 -9.74 -11.83 -19.55
CA THR A 493 -10.38 -12.59 -20.64
C THR A 493 -11.21 -11.67 -21.55
N ASP A 494 -12.08 -10.83 -20.97
CA ASP A 494 -12.88 -9.83 -21.71
C ASP A 494 -12.01 -8.83 -22.47
N VAL A 495 -10.94 -8.34 -21.84
CA VAL A 495 -9.97 -7.42 -22.45
C VAL A 495 -9.21 -8.08 -23.59
N THR A 496 -8.80 -9.34 -23.45
CA THR A 496 -8.12 -10.12 -24.50
C THR A 496 -9.06 -10.44 -25.67
N MET A 497 -10.32 -10.84 -25.42
CA MET A 497 -11.35 -10.98 -26.47
C MET A 497 -11.59 -9.66 -27.21
N SER A 498 -11.62 -8.54 -26.48
CA SER A 498 -11.79 -7.23 -27.08
C SER A 498 -10.58 -6.82 -27.92
N PHE A 499 -9.36 -7.14 -27.49
CA PHE A 499 -8.13 -6.97 -28.28
C PHE A 499 -8.11 -7.84 -29.54
N ARG A 500 -8.56 -9.10 -29.48
CA ARG A 500 -8.73 -9.97 -30.68
C ARG A 500 -9.60 -9.28 -31.73
N LYS A 501 -10.72 -8.69 -31.30
CA LYS A 501 -11.61 -7.91 -32.18
C LYS A 501 -10.92 -6.67 -32.77
N ASP A 502 -10.18 -5.90 -31.96
CA ASP A 502 -9.45 -4.72 -32.46
C ASP A 502 -8.41 -5.09 -33.54
N VAL A 503 -7.68 -6.20 -33.34
CA VAL A 503 -6.72 -6.76 -34.31
C VAL A 503 -7.42 -7.19 -35.59
N LEU A 504 -8.54 -7.91 -35.49
CA LEU A 504 -9.34 -8.32 -36.64
C LEU A 504 -9.88 -7.15 -37.45
N ASP A 505 -10.44 -6.13 -36.79
CA ASP A 505 -11.00 -4.95 -37.47
C ASP A 505 -9.89 -4.15 -38.19
N LYS A 506 -8.69 -4.04 -37.62
CA LYS A 506 -7.53 -3.42 -38.28
C LYS A 506 -6.96 -4.27 -39.43
N LEU A 507 -6.88 -5.60 -39.28
CA LEU A 507 -6.50 -6.51 -40.38
C LEU A 507 -7.49 -6.40 -41.55
N LYS A 508 -8.79 -6.31 -41.24
CA LYS A 508 -9.86 -6.11 -42.22
C LYS A 508 -9.71 -4.79 -42.96
N GLN A 509 -9.45 -3.68 -42.25
CA GLN A 509 -9.19 -2.37 -42.89
C GLN A 509 -8.02 -2.43 -43.88
N LYS A 510 -6.89 -3.06 -43.51
CA LYS A 510 -5.70 -3.15 -44.37
C LYS A 510 -5.90 -4.11 -45.57
N THR A 511 -6.60 -5.23 -45.41
CA THR A 511 -6.69 -6.29 -46.44
C THR A 511 -7.91 -6.19 -47.36
N GLN A 512 -9.04 -5.64 -46.91
CA GLN A 512 -10.29 -5.63 -47.70
C GLN A 512 -10.17 -4.96 -49.09
N PRO A 513 -9.38 -3.88 -49.31
CA PRO A 513 -9.18 -3.31 -50.65
C PRO A 513 -8.50 -4.27 -51.63
N LEU A 514 -7.66 -5.18 -51.13
CA LEU A 514 -6.99 -6.21 -51.92
C LEU A 514 -7.94 -7.39 -52.19
N PHE A 515 -8.65 -7.88 -51.15
CA PHE A 515 -9.66 -8.93 -51.30
C PHE A 515 -10.74 -8.61 -52.34
N LYS A 516 -11.20 -7.35 -52.42
CA LYS A 516 -12.16 -6.90 -53.44
C LYS A 516 -11.73 -7.19 -54.90
N LYS A 517 -10.42 -7.41 -55.15
CA LYS A 517 -9.86 -7.75 -56.46
C LYS A 517 -9.93 -9.25 -56.79
N ILE A 518 -10.12 -10.14 -55.83
CA ILE A 518 -10.21 -11.60 -56.04
C ILE A 518 -11.45 -11.94 -56.89
N LEU A 519 -11.33 -12.96 -57.76
CA LEU A 519 -12.31 -13.33 -58.81
C LEU A 519 -12.70 -12.22 -59.81
N THR A 520 -11.92 -11.14 -59.93
CA THR A 520 -12.05 -10.19 -61.04
C THR A 520 -11.28 -10.66 -62.28
N ASN A 521 -11.46 -9.97 -63.43
CA ASN A 521 -10.58 -10.21 -64.58
C ASN A 521 -9.12 -9.84 -64.29
N ALA A 522 -8.85 -8.88 -63.39
CA ALA A 522 -7.49 -8.55 -62.96
C ALA A 522 -6.85 -9.71 -62.20
N TRP A 523 -7.59 -10.36 -61.30
CA TRP A 523 -7.15 -11.60 -60.62
C TRP A 523 -6.94 -12.78 -61.58
N MET A 524 -7.66 -12.85 -62.70
CA MET A 524 -7.39 -13.86 -63.74
C MET A 524 -6.12 -13.60 -64.55
N LEU A 525 -5.61 -12.36 -64.56
CA LEU A 525 -4.44 -11.95 -65.35
C LEU A 525 -3.18 -11.76 -64.49
N ASN A 526 -3.34 -11.41 -63.21
CA ASN A 526 -2.25 -11.20 -62.26
C ASN A 526 -2.28 -12.28 -61.15
N SER A 527 -1.17 -13.01 -60.98
CA SER A 527 -0.92 -13.95 -59.87
C SER A 527 -0.77 -13.26 -58.52
N GLU A 528 -0.10 -12.10 -58.48
CA GLU A 528 0.39 -11.40 -57.29
C GLU A 528 -0.70 -10.78 -56.41
N ILE A 529 -1.97 -10.87 -56.81
CA ILE A 529 -3.09 -10.32 -56.02
C ILE A 529 -3.26 -11.08 -54.70
N LEU A 530 -3.08 -12.41 -54.68
CA LEU A 530 -3.03 -13.13 -53.41
C LEU A 530 -1.73 -12.82 -52.65
N ASP A 531 -0.59 -12.79 -53.33
CA ASP A 531 0.70 -12.53 -52.68
C ASP A 531 0.72 -11.17 -51.98
N SER A 532 0.05 -10.17 -52.55
CA SER A 532 -0.20 -8.86 -51.92
C SER A 532 -1.07 -8.96 -50.65
N VAL A 533 -2.15 -9.75 -50.69
CA VAL A 533 -3.02 -10.01 -49.52
C VAL A 533 -2.24 -10.73 -48.42
N MET A 534 -1.48 -11.76 -48.78
CA MET A 534 -0.72 -12.58 -47.84
C MET A 534 0.48 -11.82 -47.27
N SER A 535 1.19 -11.02 -48.07
CA SER A 535 2.25 -10.13 -47.59
C SER A 535 1.71 -9.15 -46.52
N ALA A 536 0.61 -8.45 -46.79
CA ALA A 536 -0.02 -7.55 -45.83
C ALA A 536 -0.53 -8.28 -44.57
N THR A 537 -1.07 -9.50 -44.74
CA THR A 537 -1.55 -10.34 -43.63
C THR A 537 -0.40 -10.83 -42.75
N VAL A 538 0.67 -11.36 -43.36
CA VAL A 538 1.85 -11.89 -42.65
C VAL A 538 2.60 -10.77 -41.95
N GLN A 539 2.82 -9.61 -42.58
CA GLN A 539 3.43 -8.45 -41.93
C GLN A 539 2.66 -7.95 -40.70
N PHE A 540 1.32 -8.09 -40.71
CA PHE A 540 0.48 -7.73 -39.57
C PHE A 540 0.49 -8.82 -38.48
N CYS A 541 0.32 -10.10 -38.87
CA CYS A 541 0.17 -11.23 -37.95
C CYS A 541 1.51 -11.78 -37.42
N GLN A 542 2.66 -11.50 -38.05
CA GLN A 542 3.98 -11.99 -37.60
C GLN A 542 4.32 -11.62 -36.15
N HIS A 543 3.72 -10.54 -35.64
CA HIS A 543 3.93 -10.07 -34.27
C HIS A 543 3.13 -10.88 -33.24
N LEU A 544 2.00 -11.48 -33.66
CA LEU A 544 1.14 -12.31 -32.80
C LEU A 544 1.81 -13.61 -32.35
N LYS A 545 2.85 -14.09 -33.06
CA LYS A 545 3.64 -15.25 -32.63
C LYS A 545 4.38 -15.05 -31.30
N HIS A 546 4.55 -13.80 -30.88
CA HIS A 546 5.18 -13.41 -29.62
C HIS A 546 4.18 -13.31 -28.44
N LEU A 547 2.89 -13.58 -28.68
CA LEU A 547 1.94 -13.82 -27.59
C LEU A 547 2.23 -15.18 -26.95
N GLU A 548 1.99 -15.28 -25.65
CA GLU A 548 2.08 -16.55 -24.92
C GLU A 548 1.05 -17.57 -25.43
N GLN A 549 1.42 -18.86 -25.42
CA GLN A 549 0.50 -19.96 -25.74
C GLN A 549 -0.49 -20.18 -24.58
N PRO A 550 -1.77 -20.52 -24.83
CA PRO A 550 -2.41 -20.73 -26.13
C PRO A 550 -2.99 -19.45 -26.76
N VAL A 551 -2.84 -18.28 -26.13
CA VAL A 551 -3.49 -17.03 -26.56
C VAL A 551 -3.10 -16.63 -27.98
N ASN A 552 -1.84 -16.86 -28.38
CA ASN A 552 -1.41 -16.63 -29.76
C ASN A 552 -2.23 -17.42 -30.81
N LYS A 553 -2.64 -18.65 -30.52
CA LYS A 553 -3.44 -19.49 -31.41
C LYS A 553 -4.83 -18.92 -31.65
N ASP A 554 -5.46 -18.36 -30.61
CA ASP A 554 -6.74 -17.69 -30.71
C ASP A 554 -6.68 -16.51 -31.69
N PHE A 555 -5.69 -15.62 -31.53
CA PHE A 555 -5.48 -14.46 -32.41
C PHE A 555 -5.14 -14.88 -33.85
N LEU A 556 -4.29 -15.91 -34.02
CA LEU A 556 -3.91 -16.42 -35.34
C LEU A 556 -5.05 -17.19 -36.02
N GLY A 557 -5.85 -17.93 -35.25
CA GLY A 557 -7.02 -18.67 -35.71
C GLY A 557 -8.15 -17.75 -36.17
N ASP A 558 -8.39 -16.67 -35.43
CA ASP A 558 -9.28 -15.58 -35.83
C ASP A 558 -8.85 -14.98 -37.18
N ALA A 559 -7.55 -14.64 -37.33
CA ALA A 559 -7.01 -14.10 -38.57
C ALA A 559 -7.09 -15.10 -39.74
N HIS A 560 -6.83 -16.39 -39.49
CA HIS A 560 -6.93 -17.46 -40.48
C HIS A 560 -8.39 -17.65 -40.95
N LYS A 561 -9.34 -17.75 -40.00
CA LYS A 561 -10.78 -17.80 -40.27
C LYS A 561 -11.23 -16.56 -41.06
N TYR A 562 -10.78 -15.36 -40.70
CA TYR A 562 -11.09 -14.14 -41.45
C TYR A 562 -10.61 -14.20 -42.91
N VAL A 563 -9.35 -14.58 -43.18
CA VAL A 563 -8.80 -14.65 -44.54
C VAL A 563 -9.55 -15.66 -45.40
N VAL A 564 -9.81 -16.86 -44.88
CA VAL A 564 -10.57 -17.90 -45.61
C VAL A 564 -12.01 -17.45 -45.85
N ARG A 565 -12.67 -16.86 -44.84
CA ARG A 565 -14.04 -16.34 -44.94
C ARG A 565 -14.16 -15.24 -45.99
N GLU A 566 -13.27 -14.25 -45.98
CA GLU A 566 -13.29 -13.14 -46.95
C GLU A 566 -12.96 -13.64 -48.37
N TYR A 567 -12.01 -14.58 -48.52
CA TYR A 567 -11.74 -15.23 -49.81
C TYR A 567 -12.99 -15.91 -50.38
N ILE A 568 -13.68 -16.73 -49.58
CA ILE A 568 -14.93 -17.40 -49.96
C ILE A 568 -16.02 -16.37 -50.29
N THR A 569 -16.17 -15.34 -49.47
CA THR A 569 -17.14 -14.25 -49.67
C THR A 569 -16.93 -13.59 -51.05
N GLN A 570 -15.69 -13.26 -51.41
CA GLN A 570 -15.37 -12.70 -52.73
C GLN A 570 -15.55 -13.71 -53.88
N ALA A 571 -15.42 -15.01 -53.61
CA ALA A 571 -15.63 -16.07 -54.58
C ALA A 571 -17.11 -16.32 -54.92
N ILE A 572 -18.01 -16.19 -53.94
CA ILE A 572 -19.45 -16.42 -54.12
C ILE A 572 -20.26 -15.15 -54.43
N LYS A 573 -19.67 -13.96 -54.24
CA LYS A 573 -20.30 -12.65 -54.51
C LYS A 573 -20.81 -12.55 -55.96
N PRO A 574 -21.98 -11.93 -56.24
CA PRO A 574 -22.57 -11.95 -57.56
C PRO A 574 -21.72 -11.15 -58.53
N ARG A 575 -21.12 -11.87 -59.47
CA ARG A 575 -20.49 -11.33 -60.66
C ARG A 575 -21.00 -12.15 -61.86
N LYS A 576 -20.91 -11.59 -63.07
CA LYS A 576 -21.49 -12.17 -64.30
C LYS A 576 -21.13 -13.65 -64.44
N ARG A 577 -22.12 -14.50 -64.82
CA ARG A 577 -21.99 -15.97 -64.92
C ARG A 577 -20.66 -16.39 -65.55
N MET A 578 -19.92 -17.28 -64.89
CA MET A 578 -18.59 -17.70 -65.33
C MET A 578 -18.64 -18.51 -66.64
N LYS A 579 -17.93 -18.04 -67.66
CA LYS A 579 -17.79 -18.73 -68.97
C LYS A 579 -17.20 -20.14 -68.77
N ARG A 580 -17.76 -21.15 -69.45
CA ARG A 580 -17.34 -22.57 -69.32
C ARG A 580 -15.83 -22.77 -69.49
N ALA A 581 -15.20 -22.07 -70.44
CA ALA A 581 -13.76 -22.13 -70.70
C ALA A 581 -12.87 -21.54 -69.58
N LYS A 582 -13.41 -20.74 -68.65
CA LYS A 582 -12.65 -20.20 -67.51
C LYS A 582 -12.72 -21.08 -66.26
N ARG A 583 -13.76 -21.92 -66.11
CA ARG A 583 -14.06 -22.67 -64.86
C ARG A 583 -12.90 -23.53 -64.34
N GLU A 584 -12.24 -24.25 -65.23
CA GLU A 584 -11.13 -25.14 -64.90
C GLU A 584 -9.89 -24.35 -64.45
N LYS A 585 -9.57 -23.25 -65.15
CA LYS A 585 -8.48 -22.34 -64.76
C LYS A 585 -8.76 -21.64 -63.43
N VAL A 586 -9.99 -21.20 -63.19
CA VAL A 586 -10.41 -20.58 -61.92
C VAL A 586 -10.29 -21.59 -60.78
N GLY A 587 -10.84 -22.80 -60.92
CA GLY A 587 -10.76 -23.82 -59.87
C GLY A 587 -9.33 -24.29 -59.60
N LYS A 588 -8.46 -24.40 -60.62
CA LYS A 588 -7.03 -24.69 -60.40
C LYS A 588 -6.38 -23.59 -59.58
N LYS A 589 -6.54 -22.32 -59.98
CA LYS A 589 -5.97 -21.17 -59.28
C LYS A 589 -6.49 -21.06 -57.83
N MET A 590 -7.78 -21.28 -57.59
CA MET A 590 -8.34 -21.27 -56.23
C MET A 590 -7.74 -22.34 -55.32
N LYS A 591 -7.37 -23.52 -55.84
CA LYS A 591 -6.69 -24.56 -55.05
C LYS A 591 -5.24 -24.18 -54.74
N GLU A 592 -4.51 -23.70 -55.74
CA GLU A 592 -3.14 -23.20 -55.58
C GLU A 592 -3.12 -22.08 -54.53
N GLU A 593 -4.03 -21.11 -54.64
CA GLU A 593 -4.22 -20.04 -53.67
C GLU A 593 -4.62 -20.53 -52.27
N ALA A 594 -5.49 -21.54 -52.15
CA ALA A 594 -5.84 -22.13 -50.85
C ALA A 594 -4.65 -22.80 -50.16
N THR A 595 -3.78 -23.50 -50.91
CA THR A 595 -2.55 -24.08 -50.34
C THR A 595 -1.55 -23.01 -49.89
N VAL A 596 -1.47 -21.89 -50.61
CA VAL A 596 -0.64 -20.73 -50.23
C VAL A 596 -1.16 -20.08 -48.95
N ILE A 597 -2.48 -19.88 -48.80
CA ILE A 597 -3.10 -19.35 -47.58
C ILE A 597 -2.77 -20.26 -46.38
N HIS A 598 -3.06 -21.56 -46.51
CA HIS A 598 -2.82 -22.53 -45.44
C HIS A 598 -1.34 -22.55 -45.02
N LYS A 599 -0.41 -22.63 -45.98
CA LYS A 599 1.04 -22.67 -45.70
C LYS A 599 1.49 -21.50 -44.83
N HIS A 600 1.15 -20.26 -45.20
CA HIS A 600 1.56 -19.07 -44.45
C HIS A 600 0.97 -19.05 -43.03
N PHE A 601 -0.29 -19.44 -42.85
CA PHE A 601 -0.89 -19.50 -41.50
C PHE A 601 -0.28 -20.62 -40.65
N LYS A 602 0.10 -21.75 -41.25
CA LYS A 602 0.84 -22.82 -40.56
C LYS A 602 2.25 -22.38 -40.16
N GLU A 603 2.95 -21.64 -41.02
CA GLU A 603 4.26 -21.03 -40.72
C GLU A 603 4.18 -19.96 -39.61
N LEU A 604 3.05 -19.25 -39.51
CA LEU A 604 2.77 -18.33 -38.39
C LEU A 604 2.40 -19.03 -37.08
N GLY A 605 2.05 -20.31 -37.10
CA GLY A 605 1.67 -21.10 -35.92
C GLY A 605 0.17 -21.29 -35.68
N SER A 606 -0.69 -21.06 -36.69
CA SER A 606 -2.12 -21.41 -36.62
C SER A 606 -2.32 -22.93 -36.69
N ASP A 607 -3.17 -23.47 -35.81
CA ASP A 607 -3.57 -24.89 -35.76
C ASP A 607 -4.99 -25.15 -36.31
N VAL A 608 -5.57 -24.16 -37.00
CA VAL A 608 -6.94 -24.21 -37.54
C VAL A 608 -7.00 -24.94 -38.89
N ASP A 609 -6.46 -26.17 -38.93
CA ASP A 609 -6.31 -27.01 -40.13
C ASP A 609 -7.67 -27.39 -40.78
N TRP A 610 -8.78 -27.33 -40.05
CA TRP A 610 -10.11 -27.64 -40.58
C TRP A 610 -10.62 -26.61 -41.61
N LEU A 611 -9.99 -25.43 -41.73
CA LEU A 611 -10.34 -24.44 -42.76
C LEU A 611 -9.79 -24.79 -44.15
N ASN A 612 -8.76 -25.63 -44.23
CA ASN A 612 -7.97 -25.87 -45.44
C ASN A 612 -8.82 -26.37 -46.63
N SER A 613 -9.84 -27.19 -46.36
CA SER A 613 -10.69 -27.80 -47.37
C SER A 613 -11.78 -26.88 -47.92
N ALA A 614 -12.15 -25.81 -47.21
CA ALA A 614 -13.32 -24.98 -47.54
C ALA A 614 -13.24 -24.37 -48.95
N ILE A 615 -12.09 -23.76 -49.30
CA ILE A 615 -11.85 -23.19 -50.63
C ILE A 615 -11.73 -24.31 -51.68
N HIS A 616 -11.16 -25.45 -51.31
CA HIS A 616 -11.01 -26.61 -52.21
C HIS A 616 -12.36 -27.18 -52.67
N TYR A 617 -13.35 -27.32 -51.77
CA TYR A 617 -14.69 -27.78 -52.14
C TYR A 617 -15.38 -26.81 -53.11
N ILE A 618 -15.31 -25.50 -52.86
CA ILE A 618 -15.88 -24.49 -53.77
C ILE A 618 -15.18 -24.53 -55.14
N ALA A 619 -13.85 -24.67 -55.14
CA ALA A 619 -13.07 -24.81 -56.38
C ALA A 619 -13.42 -26.09 -57.16
N ASN A 620 -13.69 -27.21 -56.48
CA ASN A 620 -14.18 -28.46 -57.08
C ASN A 620 -15.54 -28.23 -57.76
N ILE A 621 -16.52 -27.66 -57.04
CA ILE A 621 -17.86 -27.37 -57.57
C ILE A 621 -17.79 -26.47 -58.81
N ILE A 622 -16.95 -25.42 -58.79
CA ILE A 622 -16.78 -24.49 -59.91
C ILE A 622 -16.19 -25.18 -61.15
N SER A 623 -15.11 -25.96 -60.97
CA SER A 623 -14.31 -26.52 -62.07
C SER A 623 -14.88 -27.81 -62.67
N GLU A 624 -15.55 -28.65 -61.88
CA GLU A 624 -16.06 -29.95 -62.30
C GLU A 624 -17.02 -29.83 -63.50
N LYS A 625 -16.94 -30.79 -64.43
CA LYS A 625 -17.73 -30.90 -65.66
C LYS A 625 -18.90 -31.88 -65.49
N ASN A 626 -18.72 -32.97 -64.73
CA ASN A 626 -19.71 -34.01 -64.44
C ASN A 626 -20.73 -33.55 -63.39
N ARG A 627 -22.02 -33.82 -63.62
CA ARG A 627 -23.09 -33.41 -62.69
C ARG A 627 -23.23 -34.30 -61.46
N CYS A 628 -22.84 -35.57 -61.51
CA CYS A 628 -22.88 -36.46 -60.35
C CYS A 628 -21.82 -36.03 -59.33
N LYS A 629 -20.57 -35.86 -59.78
CA LYS A 629 -19.47 -35.30 -58.99
C LYS A 629 -19.76 -33.94 -58.35
N ILE A 630 -20.51 -33.06 -59.03
CA ILE A 630 -20.95 -31.79 -58.40
C ILE A 630 -21.88 -32.02 -57.21
N LYS A 631 -22.73 -33.08 -57.23
CA LYS A 631 -23.55 -33.44 -56.08
C LYS A 631 -22.70 -34.05 -54.97
N GLU A 632 -21.77 -34.95 -55.32
CA GLU A 632 -20.79 -35.52 -54.38
C GLU A 632 -20.01 -34.41 -53.64
N TYR A 633 -19.45 -33.42 -54.35
CA TYR A 633 -18.76 -32.28 -53.72
C TYR A 633 -19.66 -31.35 -52.87
N ILE A 634 -20.97 -31.34 -53.12
CA ILE A 634 -21.95 -30.60 -52.30
C ILE A 634 -22.33 -31.41 -51.05
N GLU A 635 -22.43 -32.73 -51.18
CA GLU A 635 -22.63 -33.65 -50.06
C GLU A 635 -21.40 -33.61 -49.12
N GLU A 636 -20.18 -33.65 -49.67
CA GLU A 636 -18.93 -33.50 -48.94
C GLU A 636 -18.81 -32.14 -48.19
N ILE A 637 -19.10 -31.01 -48.84
CA ILE A 637 -18.97 -29.69 -48.17
C ILE A 637 -20.01 -29.51 -47.06
N CYS A 638 -21.23 -30.03 -47.22
CA CYS A 638 -22.26 -29.97 -46.16
C CYS A 638 -21.90 -30.89 -44.98
N GLN A 639 -21.22 -32.02 -45.22
CA GLN A 639 -20.71 -32.89 -44.16
C GLN A 639 -19.50 -32.28 -43.42
N ALA A 640 -18.58 -31.65 -44.16
CA ALA A 640 -17.38 -31.02 -43.59
C ALA A 640 -17.67 -29.68 -42.89
N TYR A 641 -18.71 -28.96 -43.31
CA TYR A 641 -19.13 -27.65 -42.78
C TYR A 641 -20.66 -27.64 -42.60
N PRO A 642 -21.19 -28.11 -41.45
CA PRO A 642 -22.63 -28.19 -41.20
C PRO A 642 -23.37 -26.83 -41.26
N ASP A 643 -22.65 -25.72 -41.09
CA ASP A 643 -23.19 -24.36 -41.13
C ASP A 643 -23.36 -23.78 -42.56
N VAL A 644 -23.07 -24.57 -43.59
CA VAL A 644 -23.32 -24.23 -45.01
C VAL A 644 -24.82 -24.20 -45.29
N ARG A 645 -25.44 -23.02 -45.14
CA ARG A 645 -26.81 -22.76 -45.61
C ARG A 645 -26.99 -22.88 -47.13
N LYS A 646 -28.23 -23.11 -47.57
CA LYS A 646 -28.63 -23.34 -48.98
C LYS A 646 -28.26 -22.20 -49.92
N GLU A 647 -28.32 -20.97 -49.41
CA GLU A 647 -28.04 -19.74 -50.15
C GLU A 647 -26.57 -19.65 -50.56
N HIS A 648 -25.64 -20.24 -49.78
CA HIS A 648 -24.22 -20.32 -50.15
C HIS A 648 -24.04 -21.23 -51.36
N ILE A 649 -24.67 -22.41 -51.35
CA ILE A 649 -24.62 -23.35 -52.46
C ILE A 649 -25.28 -22.74 -53.70
N GLU A 650 -26.43 -22.07 -53.57
CA GLU A 650 -27.01 -21.34 -54.69
C GLU A 650 -26.06 -20.25 -55.22
N ALA A 651 -25.40 -19.46 -54.36
CA ALA A 651 -24.43 -18.45 -54.79
C ALA A 651 -23.26 -19.08 -55.60
N VAL A 652 -22.67 -20.19 -55.13
CA VAL A 652 -21.63 -20.94 -55.85
C VAL A 652 -22.13 -21.43 -57.22
N LEU A 653 -23.30 -22.08 -57.26
CA LEU A 653 -23.90 -22.59 -58.51
C LEU A 653 -24.32 -21.45 -59.47
N THR A 654 -24.63 -20.27 -58.94
CA THR A 654 -24.90 -19.03 -59.70
C THR A 654 -23.63 -18.49 -60.33
N CYS A 655 -22.56 -18.33 -59.54
CA CYS A 655 -21.25 -17.89 -60.00
C CYS A 655 -20.72 -18.80 -61.12
N ARG A 656 -20.80 -20.12 -60.92
CA ARG A 656 -20.48 -21.14 -61.94
C ARG A 656 -21.30 -20.99 -63.23
N GLY A 657 -22.54 -20.51 -63.14
CA GLY A 657 -23.44 -20.32 -64.28
C GLY A 657 -24.23 -21.59 -64.65
N LEU A 658 -24.89 -22.21 -63.67
CA LEU A 658 -25.93 -23.23 -63.90
C LEU A 658 -27.31 -22.59 -64.17
N ASP A 659 -28.13 -23.31 -64.93
CA ASP A 659 -29.50 -22.88 -65.26
C ASP A 659 -30.46 -23.11 -64.08
N ARG A 660 -31.50 -22.26 -63.96
CA ARG A 660 -32.46 -22.26 -62.82
C ARG A 660 -33.00 -23.66 -62.48
N ASN A 661 -33.50 -24.40 -63.47
CA ASN A 661 -34.09 -25.74 -63.26
C ASN A 661 -33.04 -26.76 -62.80
N LYS A 662 -31.79 -26.64 -63.26
CA LYS A 662 -30.68 -27.53 -62.89
C LYS A 662 -30.19 -27.24 -61.46
N LYS A 663 -30.28 -25.99 -60.99
CA LYS A 663 -30.04 -25.65 -59.58
C LYS A 663 -31.13 -26.20 -58.67
N LYS A 664 -32.41 -25.98 -58.99
CA LYS A 664 -33.54 -26.47 -58.17
C LYS A 664 -33.43 -27.97 -57.86
N SER A 665 -33.13 -28.79 -58.87
CA SER A 665 -32.94 -30.25 -58.70
C SER A 665 -31.73 -30.65 -57.82
N ILE A 666 -30.73 -29.79 -57.68
CA ILE A 666 -29.60 -30.01 -56.77
C ILE A 666 -29.99 -29.54 -55.35
N ILE A 667 -30.54 -28.33 -55.22
CA ILE A 667 -30.94 -27.74 -53.93
C ILE A 667 -31.98 -28.60 -53.21
N GLN A 668 -33.00 -29.11 -53.92
CA GLN A 668 -34.00 -30.03 -53.34
C GLN A 668 -33.43 -31.33 -52.76
N LYS A 669 -32.21 -31.74 -53.13
CA LYS A 669 -31.54 -32.89 -52.52
C LYS A 669 -30.77 -32.49 -51.25
N ILE A 670 -30.29 -31.25 -51.18
CA ILE A 670 -29.63 -30.66 -50.00
C ILE A 670 -30.63 -30.48 -48.85
N ASP A 671 -31.87 -30.08 -49.16
CA ASP A 671 -32.96 -29.97 -48.19
C ASP A 671 -33.06 -31.22 -47.29
N LYS A 672 -33.07 -32.40 -47.91
CA LYS A 672 -33.14 -33.72 -47.24
C LYS A 672 -31.88 -34.13 -46.48
N LEU A 673 -30.76 -33.47 -46.73
CA LEU A 673 -29.49 -33.75 -46.04
C LEU A 673 -29.35 -32.85 -44.80
N GLN A 674 -29.82 -31.60 -44.89
CA GLN A 674 -29.79 -30.64 -43.79
C GLN A 674 -30.86 -30.90 -42.72
N GLU A 675 -32.00 -31.49 -43.09
CA GLU A 675 -33.00 -31.98 -42.12
C GLU A 675 -32.47 -33.08 -41.19
N ASN A 676 -31.34 -33.72 -41.50
CA ASN A 676 -30.74 -34.81 -40.74
C ASN A 676 -29.41 -34.44 -40.03
N ALA A 677 -29.04 -33.15 -40.00
CA ALA A 677 -27.77 -32.70 -39.43
C ALA A 677 -27.97 -32.10 -38.02
N GLU A 678 -27.48 -32.78 -36.99
CA GLU A 678 -27.43 -32.23 -35.62
C GLU A 678 -26.43 -31.07 -35.51
N SER A 679 -26.76 -30.05 -34.70
CA SER A 679 -26.04 -28.79 -34.67
C SER A 679 -24.73 -28.86 -33.88
N ALA A 680 -23.61 -29.16 -34.55
CA ALA A 680 -22.27 -28.99 -33.99
C ALA A 680 -21.90 -27.49 -33.88
N ALA A 681 -22.12 -26.88 -32.71
CA ALA A 681 -22.03 -25.43 -32.51
C ALA A 681 -20.61 -24.82 -32.61
N ASP A 682 -19.56 -25.61 -32.38
CA ASP A 682 -18.20 -25.07 -32.12
C ASP A 682 -17.38 -24.68 -33.36
N ARG A 683 -17.82 -25.01 -34.59
CA ARG A 683 -17.06 -24.75 -35.83
C ARG A 683 -17.88 -24.02 -36.88
N THR A 684 -17.96 -22.70 -36.73
CA THR A 684 -18.62 -21.82 -37.70
C THR A 684 -17.63 -21.21 -38.70
N LEU A 685 -17.97 -21.21 -39.98
CA LEU A 685 -17.29 -20.51 -41.07
C LEU A 685 -18.30 -19.84 -42.02
N PHE A 686 -19.30 -20.59 -42.48
CA PHE A 686 -20.33 -20.15 -43.42
C PHE A 686 -21.49 -19.43 -42.74
N ALA A 687 -21.75 -19.67 -41.46
CA ALA A 687 -22.70 -18.89 -40.67
C ALA A 687 -22.42 -17.38 -40.78
N ASP A 688 -21.13 -17.02 -40.72
CA ASP A 688 -20.59 -15.65 -40.79
C ASP A 688 -20.47 -15.08 -42.21
N ILE A 689 -20.87 -15.82 -43.26
CA ILE A 689 -20.77 -15.37 -44.66
C ILE A 689 -22.13 -14.85 -45.13
N ASP A 690 -22.25 -13.54 -45.31
CA ASP A 690 -23.44 -12.95 -45.91
C ASP A 690 -23.63 -13.44 -47.35
N THR A 691 -24.79 -14.04 -47.62
CA THR A 691 -25.15 -14.45 -48.98
C THR A 691 -25.82 -13.29 -49.70
N PRO A 692 -25.48 -13.07 -50.98
CA PRO A 692 -26.08 -12.00 -51.75
C PRO A 692 -27.55 -12.32 -52.05
N THR A 693 -28.44 -11.49 -51.52
CA THR A 693 -29.86 -11.53 -51.87
C THR A 693 -30.01 -11.35 -53.38
N LEU A 694 -30.61 -12.33 -54.05
CA LEU A 694 -31.04 -12.19 -55.44
C LEU A 694 -32.24 -11.24 -55.46
N VAL A 695 -31.96 -9.93 -55.50
CA VAL A 695 -32.97 -8.91 -55.78
C VAL A 695 -33.57 -9.23 -57.14
N THR A 696 -34.75 -9.82 -57.09
CA THR A 696 -35.62 -10.05 -58.23
C THR A 696 -36.37 -8.75 -58.45
N CYS A 697 -35.80 -7.86 -59.27
CA CYS A 697 -36.60 -6.79 -59.85
C CYS A 697 -37.75 -7.45 -60.62
N PHE A 698 -38.97 -7.10 -60.23
CA PHE A 698 -40.21 -7.49 -60.90
C PHE A 698 -40.29 -6.88 -62.31
#